data_AF-A0A2H6GXF2-F1
#
_entry.id   AF-A0A2H6GXF2-F1
#
_cell.length_a   1.000
_cell.length_b   1.000
_cell.length_c   1.000
_cell.angle_alpha   90.00
_cell.angle_beta   90.00
_cell.angle_gamma   90.00
#
_symmetry.space_group_name_H-M   'P 1'
#
loop_
_entity.id
_entity.type
_entity.pdbx_description
1 polymer ?
#
loop_
_entity_poly.entity_id
_entity_poly.type
_entity_poly.pdbx_seq_one_letter_code
_entity_poly.pdbx_strand_id
1 'polypeptide(L)'
;MDSKSRPYAPQFHRLVKADVILLIDHMSPNWVAVNTMGERLLSLCNGERSVEDICRVSGLDVSVEAACAFFDEGLSRGIISDVPFVKTAYSGRRAYLKDGLLEELWVYLTDRCNLRCRHCLVDAGGGESENELSLVDWKLIIKEAVPLGLKRVFITGGEPFLREDLFDLAEYVLVELGLELVVLTNGTLLDEMQITQLAALPGLTIQVSLEAASPETHDSVRGCGSYARASQAVDRLIAAGVRTIVTSTATKYNLGEIPALNEQLRSRGAVNHHLLWVHMRGRARENDVAADITDLTSLMRGLNQRGAKNDNWDVIRARVSSNPGVKIDGCHAGVNSLSVGANGDVYPCPSMVGDEDFVCGTVSKGVENVWTGSEELNRFRELSVVDLEGCRECVFRFFCGGGCRCQAYYGGGEDHVLSARDPYCSVIREMLVEGMTAGLRPNGSGMPEFLGGMAGGEGCATAGCPSTANGSVVAPFRCTCVLDVAGSEREATVKRYSAAALNPEKELCCPTGYTDSELTGLPANTLSISYGCGNPTAFASLNVGERVLDLGSGGGIDCFIAAKKVGATGRVVGVDMTDEMLKQARVNNLKMAEQLGYDIVEFRKGLLEVLPVESESMDLVISNCVINLSPEKEKVFSEIFRVLSPGGRFSISDIVSDTEVPEDMKRDAVLWSGCISGALTKKQFINGLKNTGFTGIVVEKNQLWKKEEGISFYSVTIIGRKG
;
A
#
# COMPACT_ATOMS: atom_id res chain seq x y z
N MET A 1 -23.15 0.85 -24.62
CA MET A 1 -23.06 0.24 -25.95
C MET A 1 -24.46 -0.11 -26.37
N ASP A 2 -24.77 -0.01 -27.66
CA ASP A 2 -26.08 -0.39 -28.20
C ASP A 2 -26.01 -1.73 -28.96
N SER A 3 -27.15 -2.21 -29.44
CA SER A 3 -27.25 -3.49 -30.15
C SER A 3 -26.42 -3.55 -31.45
N LYS A 4 -26.13 -2.38 -32.05
CA LYS A 4 -25.39 -2.26 -33.31
C LYS A 4 -23.89 -2.03 -33.12
N SER A 5 -23.48 -1.72 -31.89
CA SER A 5 -22.09 -1.50 -31.51
C SER A 5 -21.24 -2.73 -31.82
N ARG A 6 -19.99 -2.50 -32.24
CA ARG A 6 -19.05 -3.54 -32.67
C ARG A 6 -17.84 -3.56 -31.74
N PRO A 7 -17.94 -4.25 -30.58
CA PRO A 7 -16.91 -4.18 -29.56
C PRO A 7 -15.62 -4.90 -29.98
N TYR A 8 -14.50 -4.36 -29.53
CA TYR A 8 -13.19 -5.00 -29.50
C TYR A 8 -12.85 -5.40 -28.07
N ALA A 9 -12.16 -6.54 -27.91
CA ALA A 9 -11.48 -6.95 -26.69
C ALA A 9 -9.99 -7.20 -27.01
N PRO A 10 -9.07 -7.03 -26.05
CA PRO A 10 -7.68 -7.38 -26.26
C PRO A 10 -7.51 -8.90 -26.36
N GLN A 11 -6.35 -9.33 -26.85
CA GLN A 11 -6.01 -10.74 -26.83
C GLN A 11 -5.62 -11.15 -25.41
N PHE A 12 -6.48 -11.92 -24.77
CA PHE A 12 -6.24 -12.40 -23.42
C PHE A 12 -5.44 -13.71 -23.39
N HIS A 13 -4.61 -13.83 -22.36
CA HIS A 13 -4.18 -15.13 -21.86
C HIS A 13 -5.22 -15.64 -20.86
N ARG A 14 -5.65 -16.87 -21.08
CA ARG A 14 -6.67 -17.54 -20.27
C ARG A 14 -6.01 -18.42 -19.21
N LEU A 15 -6.42 -18.24 -17.96
CA LEU A 15 -6.07 -19.11 -16.83
C LEU A 15 -7.34 -19.53 -16.10
N VAL A 16 -7.39 -20.75 -15.59
CA VAL A 16 -8.52 -21.26 -14.80
C VAL A 16 -8.03 -21.66 -13.42
N LYS A 17 -8.71 -21.17 -12.40
CA LYS A 17 -8.47 -21.56 -11.01
C LYS A 17 -9.82 -21.77 -10.34
N ALA A 18 -10.10 -23.03 -9.95
CA ALA A 18 -11.45 -23.47 -9.58
C ALA A 18 -12.48 -23.07 -10.65
N ASP A 19 -13.56 -22.38 -10.28
CA ASP A 19 -14.63 -21.95 -11.20
C ASP A 19 -14.44 -20.50 -11.72
N VAL A 20 -13.26 -19.91 -11.52
CA VAL A 20 -12.93 -18.55 -11.95
C VAL A 20 -12.08 -18.59 -13.22
N ILE A 21 -12.53 -17.91 -14.27
CA ILE A 21 -11.77 -17.73 -15.52
C ILE A 21 -11.06 -16.37 -15.46
N LEU A 22 -9.74 -16.40 -15.39
CA LEU A 22 -8.89 -15.22 -15.38
C LEU A 22 -8.40 -14.92 -16.79
N LEU A 23 -8.64 -13.70 -17.26
CA LEU A 23 -8.25 -13.20 -18.56
C LEU A 23 -7.25 -12.05 -18.38
N ILE A 24 -6.03 -12.20 -18.90
CA ILE A 24 -4.93 -11.25 -18.72
C ILE A 24 -4.50 -10.67 -20.08
N ASP A 25 -4.55 -9.34 -20.22
CA ASP A 25 -3.82 -8.63 -21.26
C ASP A 25 -2.39 -8.37 -20.76
N HIS A 26 -1.45 -9.20 -21.19
CA HIS A 26 -0.07 -9.13 -20.76
C HIS A 26 0.77 -8.08 -21.52
N MET A 27 0.25 -7.48 -22.60
CA MET A 27 0.96 -6.44 -23.37
C MET A 27 0.68 -5.05 -22.77
N SER A 28 -0.55 -4.85 -22.31
CA SER A 28 -1.01 -3.71 -21.56
C SER A 28 -1.60 -4.24 -20.25
N PRO A 29 -0.77 -4.40 -19.19
CA PRO A 29 -1.12 -5.15 -17.98
C PRO A 29 -2.47 -4.72 -17.42
N ASN A 30 -3.46 -5.56 -17.67
CA ASN A 30 -4.83 -5.45 -17.20
C ASN A 30 -5.36 -6.88 -17.09
N TRP A 31 -6.24 -7.12 -16.12
CA TRP A 31 -6.86 -8.44 -15.96
C TRP A 31 -8.28 -8.30 -15.49
N VAL A 32 -9.10 -9.28 -15.88
CA VAL A 32 -10.45 -9.47 -15.40
C VAL A 32 -10.68 -10.94 -15.09
N ALA A 33 -11.50 -11.19 -14.07
CA ALA A 33 -12.06 -12.48 -13.78
C ALA A 33 -13.51 -12.49 -14.27
N VAL A 34 -13.91 -13.53 -14.98
CA VAL A 34 -15.25 -13.68 -15.56
C VAL A 34 -15.76 -15.10 -15.34
N ASN A 35 -17.07 -15.28 -15.51
CA ASN A 35 -17.65 -16.62 -15.66
C ASN A 35 -17.57 -17.09 -17.13
N THR A 36 -18.04 -18.33 -17.37
CA THR A 36 -17.96 -18.97 -18.70
C THR A 36 -18.72 -18.19 -19.79
N MET A 37 -19.84 -17.57 -19.45
CA MET A 37 -20.61 -16.75 -20.39
C MET A 37 -19.88 -15.46 -20.73
N GLY A 38 -19.34 -14.77 -19.72
CA GLY A 38 -18.54 -13.57 -19.91
C GLY A 38 -17.31 -13.84 -20.80
N GLU A 39 -16.58 -14.93 -20.54
CA GLU A 39 -15.47 -15.37 -21.40
C GLU A 39 -15.92 -15.54 -22.85
N ARG A 40 -17.01 -16.27 -23.06
CA ARG A 40 -17.51 -16.57 -24.40
C ARG A 40 -17.91 -15.30 -25.16
N LEU A 41 -18.56 -14.34 -24.49
CA LEU A 41 -18.90 -13.06 -25.10
C LEU A 41 -17.65 -12.26 -25.48
N LEU A 42 -16.69 -12.13 -24.56
CA LEU A 42 -15.43 -11.42 -24.82
C LEU A 42 -14.63 -12.03 -25.98
N SER A 43 -14.65 -13.37 -26.13
CA SER A 43 -13.96 -14.06 -27.22
C SER A 43 -14.47 -13.70 -28.63
N LEU A 44 -15.67 -13.12 -28.73
CA LEU A 44 -16.30 -12.73 -30.00
C LEU A 44 -16.15 -11.23 -30.31
N CYS A 45 -15.60 -10.45 -29.39
CA CYS A 45 -15.39 -9.00 -29.52
C CYS A 45 -14.15 -8.70 -30.38
N ASN A 46 -14.29 -8.79 -31.70
CA ASN A 46 -13.22 -8.49 -32.66
C ASN A 46 -13.57 -7.32 -33.60
N GLY A 47 -14.65 -6.58 -33.34
CA GLY A 47 -15.16 -5.50 -34.19
C GLY A 47 -15.91 -5.93 -35.46
N GLU A 48 -15.91 -7.21 -35.80
CA GLU A 48 -16.58 -7.71 -37.02
C GLU A 48 -18.07 -7.99 -36.83
N ARG A 49 -18.53 -8.09 -35.58
CA ARG A 49 -19.91 -8.45 -35.21
C ARG A 49 -20.54 -7.36 -34.36
N SER A 50 -21.82 -7.08 -34.60
CA SER A 50 -22.59 -6.25 -33.68
C SER A 50 -22.86 -7.01 -32.37
N VAL A 51 -23.24 -6.31 -31.30
CA VAL A 51 -23.68 -6.96 -30.04
C VAL A 51 -24.82 -7.96 -30.31
N GLU A 52 -25.77 -7.62 -31.18
CA GLU A 52 -26.85 -8.53 -31.59
C GLU A 52 -26.32 -9.81 -32.27
N ASP A 53 -25.38 -9.68 -33.20
CA ASP A 53 -24.77 -10.82 -33.87
C ASP A 53 -23.93 -11.66 -32.89
N ILE A 54 -23.23 -11.02 -31.95
CA ILE A 54 -22.50 -11.71 -30.88
C ILE A 54 -23.45 -12.56 -30.04
N CYS A 55 -24.60 -12.01 -29.61
CA CYS A 55 -25.60 -12.78 -28.86
C CYS A 55 -26.07 -14.00 -29.68
N ARG A 56 -26.41 -13.79 -30.95
CA ARG A 56 -26.91 -14.84 -31.86
C ARG A 56 -25.89 -15.98 -32.08
N VAL A 57 -24.61 -15.65 -32.29
CA VAL A 57 -23.56 -16.64 -32.61
C VAL A 57 -22.84 -17.19 -31.38
N SER A 58 -23.05 -16.60 -30.21
CA SER A 58 -22.43 -17.06 -28.96
C SER A 58 -22.85 -18.48 -28.59
N GLY A 59 -24.09 -18.87 -28.96
CA GLY A 59 -24.72 -20.11 -28.52
C GLY A 59 -25.20 -20.06 -27.06
N LEU A 60 -25.25 -18.86 -26.46
CA LEU A 60 -25.66 -18.64 -25.08
C LEU A 60 -27.11 -18.15 -25.03
N ASP A 61 -27.81 -18.49 -23.95
CA ASP A 61 -29.10 -17.89 -23.61
C ASP A 61 -28.85 -16.55 -22.89
N VAL A 62 -28.60 -15.50 -23.68
CA VAL A 62 -28.33 -14.14 -23.18
C VAL A 62 -29.07 -13.10 -24.02
N SER A 63 -29.76 -12.17 -23.37
CA SER A 63 -30.44 -11.08 -24.06
C SER A 63 -29.45 -10.02 -24.55
N VAL A 64 -29.83 -9.28 -25.58
CA VAL A 64 -29.00 -8.18 -26.12
C VAL A 64 -28.78 -7.11 -25.06
N GLU A 65 -29.79 -6.81 -24.24
CA GLU A 65 -29.70 -5.84 -23.15
C GLU A 65 -28.68 -6.27 -22.10
N ALA A 66 -28.66 -7.55 -21.71
CA ALA A 66 -27.70 -8.09 -20.77
C ALA A 66 -26.27 -8.07 -21.32
N ALA A 67 -26.10 -8.42 -22.61
CA ALA A 67 -24.80 -8.33 -23.27
C ALA A 67 -24.31 -6.87 -23.39
N CYS A 68 -25.20 -5.93 -23.71
CA CYS A 68 -24.87 -4.50 -23.71
C CYS A 68 -24.41 -4.03 -22.33
N ALA A 69 -25.12 -4.41 -21.26
CA ALA A 69 -24.73 -4.06 -19.89
C ALA A 69 -23.37 -4.63 -19.52
N PHE A 70 -23.12 -5.90 -19.86
CA PHE A 70 -21.81 -6.54 -19.66
C PHE A 70 -20.70 -5.82 -20.45
N PHE A 71 -20.92 -5.47 -21.71
CA PHE A 71 -19.92 -4.74 -22.49
C PHE A 71 -19.69 -3.30 -22.01
N ASP A 72 -20.72 -2.64 -21.46
CA ASP A 72 -20.56 -1.32 -20.84
C ASP A 72 -19.72 -1.38 -19.56
N GLU A 73 -19.89 -2.42 -18.77
CA GLU A 73 -19.00 -2.68 -17.65
C GLU A 73 -17.57 -2.96 -18.14
N GLY A 74 -17.40 -3.78 -19.17
CA GLY A 74 -16.09 -4.04 -19.79
C GLY A 74 -15.43 -2.76 -20.33
N LEU A 75 -16.22 -1.84 -20.89
CA LEU A 75 -15.74 -0.54 -21.36
C LEU A 75 -15.23 0.30 -20.18
N SER A 76 -15.93 0.28 -19.05
CA SER A 76 -15.52 0.98 -17.83
C SER A 76 -14.23 0.44 -17.22
N ARG A 77 -13.94 -0.85 -17.44
CA ARG A 77 -12.73 -1.57 -16.99
C ARG A 77 -11.56 -1.50 -17.99
N GLY A 78 -11.75 -0.85 -19.14
CA GLY A 78 -10.71 -0.72 -20.17
C GLY A 78 -10.35 -2.03 -20.88
N ILE A 79 -11.23 -3.03 -20.84
CA ILE A 79 -11.04 -4.32 -21.54
C ILE A 79 -11.98 -4.50 -22.73
N ILE A 80 -12.90 -3.56 -22.92
CA ILE A 80 -13.70 -3.40 -24.14
C ILE A 80 -13.46 -2.01 -24.72
N SER A 81 -13.48 -1.90 -26.04
CA SER A 81 -13.33 -0.65 -26.79
C SER A 81 -14.20 -0.66 -28.05
N ASP A 82 -14.55 0.53 -28.56
CA ASP A 82 -15.19 0.73 -29.86
C ASP A 82 -14.17 0.77 -31.02
N VAL A 83 -12.89 0.91 -30.70
CA VAL A 83 -11.76 0.84 -31.63
C VAL A 83 -10.80 -0.32 -31.28
N PRO A 84 -10.04 -0.85 -32.27
CA PRO A 84 -9.09 -1.93 -32.02
C PRO A 84 -8.04 -1.57 -30.96
N PHE A 85 -7.71 -2.51 -30.08
CA PHE A 85 -6.59 -2.38 -29.15
C PHE A 85 -5.26 -2.36 -29.92
N VAL A 86 -4.53 -1.24 -29.83
CA VAL A 86 -3.22 -1.09 -30.47
C VAL A 86 -2.14 -1.70 -29.58
N LYS A 87 -1.45 -2.72 -30.08
CA LYS A 87 -0.31 -3.33 -29.39
C LYS A 87 0.97 -2.57 -29.75
N THR A 88 1.55 -1.87 -28.78
CA THR A 88 2.87 -1.26 -28.93
C THR A 88 3.94 -2.21 -28.38
N ALA A 89 4.98 -2.47 -29.17
CA ALA A 89 6.11 -3.25 -28.68
C ALA A 89 6.77 -2.52 -27.50
N TYR A 90 7.11 -3.26 -26.46
CA TYR A 90 7.84 -2.74 -25.31
C TYR A 90 9.32 -3.04 -25.49
N SER A 91 10.14 -2.00 -25.64
CA SER A 91 11.59 -2.13 -25.90
C SER A 91 12.44 -2.27 -24.65
N GLY A 92 11.83 -2.19 -23.46
CA GLY A 92 12.50 -2.27 -22.17
C GLY A 92 12.50 -0.95 -21.39
N ARG A 93 12.70 -1.03 -20.06
CA ARG A 93 12.53 0.10 -19.13
C ARG A 93 13.37 1.33 -19.44
N ARG A 94 14.58 1.19 -19.99
CA ARG A 94 15.50 2.30 -20.26
C ARG A 94 14.93 3.36 -21.21
N ALA A 95 14.06 2.95 -22.13
CA ALA A 95 13.40 3.87 -23.06
C ALA A 95 12.37 4.78 -22.37
N TYR A 96 11.99 4.46 -21.13
CA TYR A 96 10.94 5.14 -20.38
C TYR A 96 11.52 5.81 -19.14
N LEU A 97 12.30 5.09 -18.35
CA LEU A 97 12.94 5.59 -17.13
C LEU A 97 14.13 6.49 -17.50
N LYS A 98 13.98 7.81 -17.27
CA LYS A 98 15.11 8.76 -17.34
C LYS A 98 16.17 8.41 -16.29
N ASP A 99 17.38 8.95 -16.43
CA ASP A 99 18.40 8.87 -15.38
C ASP A 99 17.78 9.38 -14.07
N GLY A 100 17.58 8.45 -13.13
CA GLY A 100 16.56 8.56 -12.09
C GLY A 100 16.94 9.51 -10.95
N LEU A 101 15.92 9.94 -10.21
CA LEU A 101 16.07 10.54 -8.89
C LEU A 101 16.55 9.45 -7.92
N LEU A 102 17.61 9.72 -7.16
CA LEU A 102 18.07 8.86 -6.09
C LEU A 102 17.13 9.01 -4.89
N GLU A 103 16.03 8.25 -4.85
CA GLU A 103 15.02 8.36 -3.78
C GLU A 103 15.42 7.63 -2.49
N GLU A 104 16.20 6.56 -2.60
CA GLU A 104 16.53 5.64 -1.51
C GLU A 104 18.05 5.42 -1.36
N LEU A 105 18.59 5.69 -0.18
CA LEU A 105 20.00 5.43 0.15
C LEU A 105 20.12 4.37 1.25
N TRP A 106 20.85 3.29 0.99
CA TRP A 106 21.18 2.27 1.98
C TRP A 106 22.58 2.51 2.55
N VAL A 107 22.66 2.62 3.87
CA VAL A 107 23.87 2.85 4.64
C VAL A 107 24.20 1.55 5.37
N TYR A 108 25.25 0.85 4.94
CA TYR A 108 25.87 -0.21 5.73
C TYR A 108 26.82 0.46 6.72
N LEU A 109 26.31 0.74 7.90
CA LEU A 109 27.00 1.58 8.88
C LEU A 109 28.27 0.92 9.44
N THR A 110 28.26 -0.41 9.53
CA THR A 110 29.33 -1.25 10.07
C THR A 110 29.21 -2.65 9.51
N ASP A 111 30.32 -3.36 9.32
CA ASP A 111 30.31 -4.80 8.99
C ASP A 111 30.39 -5.68 10.25
N ARG A 112 30.58 -5.07 11.42
CA ARG A 112 30.64 -5.76 12.71
C ARG A 112 29.24 -6.18 13.14
N CYS A 113 29.15 -7.37 13.72
CA CYS A 113 27.93 -7.87 14.34
C CYS A 113 28.25 -8.62 15.63
N ASN A 114 27.40 -8.45 16.65
CA ASN A 114 27.46 -9.20 17.90
C ASN A 114 26.88 -10.63 17.76
N LEU A 115 26.30 -10.96 16.61
CA LEU A 115 25.81 -12.29 16.26
C LEU A 115 26.55 -12.83 15.03
N ARG A 116 26.42 -14.15 14.80
CA ARG A 116 26.94 -14.83 13.61
C ARG A 116 25.87 -15.75 13.00
N CYS A 117 24.76 -15.14 12.56
CA CYS A 117 23.57 -15.87 12.08
C CYS A 117 23.90 -16.84 10.93
N ARG A 118 23.29 -18.02 10.92
CA ARG A 118 23.50 -19.07 9.89
C ARG A 118 23.09 -18.63 8.49
N HIS A 119 22.10 -17.75 8.36
CA HIS A 119 21.58 -17.24 7.08
C HIS A 119 22.14 -15.87 6.68
N CYS A 120 23.22 -15.39 7.32
CA CYS A 120 23.72 -14.05 7.03
C CYS A 120 24.29 -13.98 5.61
N LEU A 121 23.76 -13.05 4.81
CA LEU A 121 24.11 -12.93 3.40
C LEU A 121 25.45 -12.21 3.17
N VAL A 122 25.86 -11.33 4.11
CA VAL A 122 27.12 -10.55 4.05
C VAL A 122 28.21 -11.10 4.97
N ASP A 123 28.00 -12.27 5.58
CA ASP A 123 28.94 -12.91 6.52
C ASP A 123 29.37 -12.02 7.72
N ALA A 124 28.54 -11.05 8.13
CA ALA A 124 28.84 -10.17 9.27
C ALA A 124 29.11 -10.95 10.58
N GLY A 125 30.02 -10.45 11.42
CA GLY A 125 30.43 -11.10 12.66
C GLY A 125 31.56 -10.33 13.37
N GLY A 126 31.92 -10.74 14.59
CA GLY A 126 32.88 -10.01 15.43
C GLY A 126 34.28 -9.81 14.83
N GLY A 127 34.91 -8.67 15.17
CA GLY A 127 36.26 -8.23 14.78
C GLY A 127 36.44 -6.70 14.94
N GLU A 128 37.69 -6.22 14.92
CA GLU A 128 37.99 -4.80 14.62
C GLU A 128 37.70 -4.56 13.14
N SER A 129 37.05 -3.44 12.80
CA SER A 129 36.89 -3.03 11.41
C SER A 129 37.90 -1.91 11.13
N GLU A 130 38.84 -2.18 10.23
CA GLU A 130 39.98 -1.28 10.01
C GLU A 130 39.62 -0.04 9.16
N ASN A 131 38.44 -0.01 8.53
CA ASN A 131 38.08 1.02 7.53
C ASN A 131 36.62 1.51 7.59
N GLU A 132 35.98 1.62 8.77
CA GLU A 132 34.62 2.19 8.85
C GLU A 132 34.64 3.72 8.67
N LEU A 133 33.72 4.23 7.85
CA LEU A 133 33.47 5.66 7.71
C LEU A 133 33.02 6.31 9.02
N SER A 134 33.48 7.54 9.27
CA SER A 134 33.12 8.32 10.46
C SER A 134 31.70 8.89 10.36
N LEU A 135 31.13 9.36 11.48
CA LEU A 135 29.87 10.11 11.48
C LEU A 135 29.89 11.29 10.50
N VAL A 136 31.02 11.99 10.41
CA VAL A 136 31.17 13.16 9.52
C VAL A 136 31.06 12.74 8.06
N ASP A 137 31.71 11.62 7.70
CA ASP A 137 31.64 11.07 6.35
C ASP A 137 30.20 10.66 6.01
N TRP A 138 29.51 9.97 6.93
CA TRP A 138 28.11 9.59 6.72
C TRP A 138 27.17 10.77 6.55
N LYS A 139 27.28 11.80 7.40
CA LYS A 139 26.49 13.03 7.24
C LYS A 139 26.76 13.69 5.88
N LEU A 140 28.02 13.71 5.43
CA LEU A 140 28.39 14.26 4.12
C LEU A 140 27.77 13.46 2.97
N ILE A 141 27.89 12.12 2.98
CA ILE A 141 27.36 11.23 1.94
C ILE A 141 25.85 11.38 1.80
N ILE A 142 25.11 11.40 2.92
CA ILE A 142 23.65 11.57 2.91
C ILE A 142 23.30 12.96 2.37
N LYS A 143 24.02 14.00 2.79
CA LYS A 143 23.81 15.37 2.32
C LYS A 143 24.05 15.51 0.81
N GLU A 144 25.06 14.84 0.27
CA GLU A 144 25.32 14.82 -1.18
C GLU A 144 24.21 14.14 -1.98
N ALA A 145 23.50 13.18 -1.38
CA ALA A 145 22.37 12.51 -2.02
C ALA A 145 21.07 13.34 -2.02
N VAL A 146 20.89 14.29 -1.08
CA VAL A 146 19.70 15.17 -1.01
C VAL A 146 19.40 15.89 -2.34
N PRO A 147 20.33 16.62 -2.98
CA PRO A 147 20.05 17.29 -4.26
C PRO A 147 19.75 16.32 -5.42
N LEU A 148 20.04 15.02 -5.27
CA LEU A 148 19.72 13.97 -6.24
C LEU A 148 18.29 13.43 -6.09
N GLY A 149 17.53 13.94 -5.11
CA GLY A 149 16.14 13.57 -4.86
C GLY A 149 15.93 12.60 -3.69
N LEU A 150 16.88 12.50 -2.76
CA LEU A 150 16.80 11.59 -1.61
C LEU A 150 15.57 11.89 -0.76
N LYS A 151 14.81 10.83 -0.46
CA LYS A 151 13.63 10.88 0.41
C LYS A 151 13.78 9.98 1.63
N ARG A 152 14.50 8.87 1.48
CA ARG A 152 14.59 7.84 2.50
C ARG A 152 15.99 7.28 2.66
N VAL A 153 16.38 7.10 3.92
CA VAL A 153 17.61 6.41 4.31
C VAL A 153 17.28 5.11 5.03
N PHE A 154 17.97 4.04 4.65
CA PHE A 154 17.96 2.76 5.35
C PHE A 154 19.31 2.58 6.04
N ILE A 155 19.32 2.44 7.37
CA ILE A 155 20.55 2.13 8.11
C ILE A 155 20.54 0.64 8.45
N THR A 156 21.59 -0.05 8.01
CA THR A 156 21.81 -1.49 8.20
C THR A 156 23.31 -1.76 8.37
N GLY A 157 23.75 -3.00 8.19
CA GLY A 157 25.15 -3.41 8.29
C GLY A 157 25.27 -4.87 8.70
N GLY A 158 26.22 -5.12 9.61
CA GLY A 158 26.09 -6.15 10.62
C GLY A 158 25.03 -5.75 11.65
N GLU A 159 25.45 -5.12 12.75
CA GLU A 159 24.53 -4.58 13.77
C GLU A 159 24.76 -3.08 14.00
N PRO A 160 23.85 -2.19 13.53
CA PRO A 160 24.00 -0.75 13.67
C PRO A 160 24.15 -0.28 15.11
N PHE A 161 23.48 -0.93 16.08
CA PHE A 161 23.53 -0.53 17.49
C PHE A 161 24.88 -0.84 18.18
N LEU A 162 25.87 -1.38 17.47
CA LEU A 162 27.26 -1.42 17.94
C LEU A 162 27.97 -0.06 17.83
N ARG A 163 27.41 0.88 17.08
CA ARG A 163 27.96 2.22 16.89
C ARG A 163 27.23 3.23 17.76
N GLU A 164 28.00 3.91 18.61
CA GLU A 164 27.49 4.95 19.52
C GLU A 164 26.93 6.17 18.74
N ASP A 165 27.48 6.46 17.56
CA ASP A 165 27.10 7.59 16.71
C ASP A 165 25.83 7.37 15.86
N LEU A 166 25.16 6.21 15.99
CA LEU A 166 23.91 5.91 15.30
C LEU A 166 22.80 6.92 15.64
N PHE A 167 22.69 7.33 16.91
CA PHE A 167 21.64 8.25 17.36
C PHE A 167 21.83 9.64 16.76
N ASP A 168 23.06 10.14 16.72
CA ASP A 168 23.41 11.44 16.10
C ASP A 168 23.16 11.43 14.60
N LEU A 169 23.37 10.29 13.94
CA LEU A 169 23.05 10.11 12.53
C LEU A 169 21.55 10.04 12.29
N ALA A 170 20.81 9.35 13.17
CA ALA A 170 19.36 9.25 13.06
C ALA A 170 18.66 10.60 13.26
N GLU A 171 19.11 11.40 14.24
CA GLU A 171 18.64 12.77 14.45
C GLU A 171 18.97 13.65 13.23
N TYR A 172 20.17 13.53 12.66
CA TYR A 172 20.54 14.25 11.44
C TYR A 172 19.59 13.96 10.28
N VAL A 173 19.27 12.69 10.03
CA VAL A 173 18.39 12.29 8.92
C VAL A 173 16.95 12.76 9.15
N LEU A 174 16.38 12.49 10.33
CA LEU A 174 14.96 12.73 10.61
C LEU A 174 14.65 14.19 10.91
N VAL A 175 15.52 14.87 11.68
CA VAL A 175 15.24 16.20 12.23
C VAL A 175 15.92 17.29 11.41
N GLU A 176 17.23 17.15 11.12
CA GLU A 176 17.96 18.18 10.39
C GLU A 176 17.63 18.17 8.88
N LEU A 177 17.52 16.99 8.27
CA LEU A 177 17.22 16.85 6.84
C LEU A 177 15.74 16.62 6.53
N GLY A 178 14.93 16.20 7.51
CA GLY A 178 13.51 15.91 7.31
C GLY A 178 13.23 14.72 6.39
N LEU A 179 14.17 13.77 6.29
CA LEU A 179 14.06 12.56 5.48
C LEU A 179 13.40 11.43 6.26
N GLU A 180 12.88 10.42 5.57
CA GLU A 180 12.40 9.20 6.21
C GLU A 180 13.56 8.29 6.61
N LEU A 181 13.44 7.61 7.75
CA LEU A 181 14.47 6.70 8.27
C LEU A 181 13.91 5.35 8.70
N VAL A 182 14.54 4.29 8.19
CA VAL A 182 14.33 2.91 8.63
C VAL A 182 15.66 2.34 9.14
N VAL A 183 15.70 1.84 10.37
CA VAL A 183 16.88 1.17 10.94
C VAL A 183 16.61 -0.31 11.09
N LEU A 184 17.48 -1.15 10.52
CA LEU A 184 17.41 -2.61 10.60
C LEU A 184 18.33 -3.10 11.73
N THR A 185 17.80 -3.91 12.64
CA THR A 185 18.56 -4.42 13.79
C THR A 185 18.21 -5.87 14.10
N ASN A 186 19.15 -6.60 14.70
CA ASN A 186 18.89 -7.89 15.31
C ASN A 186 18.14 -7.78 16.67
N GLY A 187 17.99 -6.56 17.21
CA GLY A 187 17.23 -6.25 18.41
C GLY A 187 17.87 -6.69 19.73
N THR A 188 19.07 -7.29 19.71
CA THR A 188 19.65 -7.89 20.92
C THR A 188 20.40 -6.92 21.83
N LEU A 189 20.68 -5.71 21.34
CA LEU A 189 21.43 -4.69 22.09
C LEU A 189 20.53 -3.60 22.69
N LEU A 190 19.24 -3.56 22.35
CA LEU A 190 18.32 -2.49 22.74
C LEU A 190 17.91 -2.58 24.22
N ASP A 191 18.37 -1.59 25.00
CA ASP A 191 17.92 -1.37 26.38
C ASP A 191 16.81 -0.30 26.49
N GLU A 192 16.32 -0.07 27.72
CA GLU A 192 15.23 0.89 27.96
C GLU A 192 15.61 2.35 27.69
N MET A 193 16.88 2.71 27.91
CA MET A 193 17.37 4.06 27.67
C MET A 193 17.46 4.33 26.16
N GLN A 194 18.03 3.39 25.41
CA GLN A 194 18.10 3.47 23.96
C GLN A 194 16.71 3.52 23.34
N ILE A 195 15.76 2.70 23.79
CA ILE A 195 14.38 2.73 23.30
C ILE A 195 13.71 4.07 23.59
N THR A 196 13.98 4.66 24.76
CA THR A 196 13.48 6.01 25.08
C THR A 196 14.05 7.07 24.13
N GLN A 197 15.33 6.97 23.77
CA GLN A 197 15.95 7.87 22.78
C GLN A 197 15.34 7.67 21.38
N LEU A 198 15.12 6.43 20.95
CA LEU A 198 14.49 6.14 19.66
C LEU A 198 13.04 6.65 19.61
N ALA A 199 12.28 6.52 20.69
CA ALA A 199 10.91 7.03 20.78
C ALA A 199 10.81 8.56 20.71
N ALA A 200 11.89 9.27 21.04
CA ALA A 200 11.96 10.73 20.88
C ALA A 200 12.17 11.17 19.42
N LEU A 201 12.53 10.27 18.52
CA LEU A 201 12.79 10.57 17.10
C LEU A 201 11.50 10.39 16.27
N PRO A 202 10.87 11.49 15.79
CA PRO A 202 9.58 11.42 15.12
C PRO A 202 9.70 10.73 13.76
N GLY A 203 8.78 9.80 13.46
CA GLY A 203 8.72 9.11 12.16
C GLY A 203 9.76 8.01 11.96
N LEU A 204 10.53 7.67 13.00
CA LEU A 204 11.49 6.57 12.96
C LEU A 204 10.77 5.22 12.82
N THR A 205 11.22 4.42 11.85
CA THR A 205 10.83 3.02 11.73
C THR A 205 11.98 2.11 12.17
N ILE A 206 11.70 1.15 13.04
CA ILE A 206 12.65 0.09 13.40
C ILE A 206 12.17 -1.23 12.81
N GLN A 207 13.07 -1.89 12.07
CA GLN A 207 12.86 -3.25 11.60
C GLN A 207 13.68 -4.22 12.45
N VAL A 208 13.01 -5.01 13.28
CA VAL A 208 13.65 -5.99 14.16
C VAL A 208 13.61 -7.36 13.52
N SER A 209 14.74 -8.05 13.54
CA SER A 209 14.79 -9.44 13.09
C SER A 209 14.31 -10.43 14.15
N LEU A 210 13.33 -11.28 13.81
CA LEU A 210 12.83 -12.34 14.70
C LEU A 210 12.40 -13.55 13.88
N GLU A 211 13.11 -14.69 13.96
CA GLU A 211 12.94 -15.78 13.00
C GLU A 211 11.80 -16.77 13.27
N ALA A 212 11.36 -16.94 14.52
CA ALA A 212 10.42 -17.99 14.89
C ALA A 212 9.59 -17.58 16.12
N ALA A 213 8.53 -18.36 16.39
CA ALA A 213 7.67 -18.14 17.55
C ALA A 213 8.29 -18.68 18.85
N SER A 214 9.23 -19.62 18.74
CA SER A 214 9.93 -20.27 19.84
C SER A 214 11.40 -19.82 19.98
N PRO A 215 11.92 -19.78 21.23
CA PRO A 215 13.35 -19.59 21.46
C PRO A 215 14.21 -20.65 20.78
N GLU A 216 13.80 -21.91 20.81
CA GLU A 216 14.59 -23.05 20.31
C GLU A 216 14.91 -22.87 18.82
N THR A 217 13.90 -22.56 18.00
CA THR A 217 14.07 -22.42 16.57
C THR A 217 14.82 -21.13 16.23
N HIS A 218 14.47 -20.00 16.86
CA HIS A 218 15.15 -18.73 16.63
C HIS A 218 16.64 -18.79 17.01
N ASP A 219 16.95 -19.27 18.21
CA ASP A 219 18.32 -19.32 18.72
C ASP A 219 19.17 -20.32 17.93
N SER A 220 18.58 -21.38 17.36
CA SER A 220 19.29 -22.31 16.49
C SER A 220 19.87 -21.60 15.25
N VAL A 221 19.23 -20.53 14.81
CA VAL A 221 19.57 -19.75 13.61
C VAL A 221 20.46 -18.55 13.94
N ARG A 222 20.12 -17.81 14.99
CA ARG A 222 20.75 -16.51 15.32
C ARG A 222 21.70 -16.54 16.52
N GLY A 223 21.68 -17.61 17.31
CA GLY A 223 22.55 -17.82 18.47
C GLY A 223 21.79 -17.79 19.80
N CYS A 224 22.37 -18.40 20.82
CA CYS A 224 21.74 -18.57 22.14
C CYS A 224 21.36 -17.23 22.79
N GLY A 225 20.14 -17.16 23.33
CA GLY A 225 19.60 -15.99 24.03
C GLY A 225 19.27 -14.81 23.12
N SER A 226 19.27 -15.00 21.79
CA SER A 226 18.92 -13.93 20.85
C SER A 226 17.41 -13.71 20.80
N TYR A 227 16.61 -14.78 20.86
CA TYR A 227 15.15 -14.69 20.88
C TYR A 227 14.63 -13.83 22.02
N ALA A 228 15.06 -14.11 23.25
CA ALA A 228 14.56 -13.41 24.43
C ALA A 228 14.81 -11.90 24.35
N ARG A 229 16.00 -11.50 23.88
CA ARG A 229 16.37 -10.09 23.73
C ARG A 229 15.63 -9.42 22.57
N ALA A 230 15.61 -10.05 21.40
CA ALA A 230 14.91 -9.52 20.23
C ALA A 230 13.41 -9.40 20.46
N SER A 231 12.77 -10.41 21.06
CA SER A 231 11.36 -10.39 21.43
C SER A 231 11.06 -9.27 22.44
N GLN A 232 11.89 -9.12 23.47
CA GLN A 232 11.74 -8.05 24.45
C GLN A 232 11.90 -6.66 23.82
N ALA A 233 12.83 -6.50 22.87
CA ALA A 233 13.01 -5.26 22.15
C ALA A 233 11.77 -4.90 21.31
N VAL A 234 11.18 -5.87 20.59
CA VAL A 234 9.91 -5.68 19.87
C VAL A 234 8.82 -5.18 20.80
N ASP A 235 8.61 -5.86 21.93
CA ASP A 235 7.54 -5.50 22.86
C ASP A 235 7.75 -4.09 23.44
N ARG A 236 8.99 -3.74 23.79
CA ARG A 236 9.35 -2.42 24.33
C ARG A 236 9.25 -1.29 23.30
N LEU A 237 9.68 -1.52 22.06
CA LEU A 237 9.57 -0.53 20.98
C LEU A 237 8.10 -0.21 20.69
N ILE A 238 7.25 -1.24 20.59
CA ILE A 238 5.81 -1.05 20.39
C ILE A 238 5.17 -0.31 21.58
N ALA A 239 5.52 -0.70 22.81
CA ALA A 239 5.02 -0.02 24.01
C ALA A 239 5.45 1.45 24.09
N ALA A 240 6.64 1.78 23.56
CA ALA A 240 7.14 3.14 23.47
C ALA A 240 6.57 3.94 22.28
N GLY A 241 5.70 3.33 21.45
CA GLY A 241 5.10 3.99 20.29
C GLY A 241 6.00 4.09 19.06
N VAL A 242 7.13 3.37 19.03
CA VAL A 242 8.02 3.32 17.87
C VAL A 242 7.43 2.41 16.79
N ARG A 243 7.37 2.91 15.56
CA ARG A 243 6.87 2.13 14.41
C ARG A 243 7.77 0.91 14.20
N THR A 244 7.25 -0.27 14.51
CA THR A 244 8.04 -1.51 14.54
C THR A 244 7.56 -2.51 13.50
N ILE A 245 8.46 -2.85 12.58
CA ILE A 245 8.28 -3.95 11.60
C ILE A 245 9.12 -5.12 12.09
N VAL A 246 8.61 -6.35 11.94
CA VAL A 246 9.39 -7.55 12.23
C VAL A 246 9.70 -8.28 10.94
N THR A 247 10.97 -8.63 10.75
CA THR A 247 11.45 -9.40 9.59
C THR A 247 11.87 -10.80 10.01
N SER A 248 11.39 -11.80 9.27
CA SER A 248 11.86 -13.18 9.34
C SER A 248 12.45 -13.59 8.01
N THR A 249 13.64 -14.21 8.03
CA THR A 249 14.18 -14.88 6.85
C THR A 249 13.54 -16.27 6.76
N ALA A 250 12.79 -16.55 5.70
CA ALA A 250 12.10 -17.82 5.54
C ALA A 250 13.08 -18.93 5.15
N THR A 251 13.49 -19.74 6.14
CA THR A 251 14.48 -20.82 6.00
C THR A 251 13.83 -22.18 6.26
N LYS A 252 14.49 -23.27 5.84
CA LYS A 252 14.03 -24.63 6.17
C LYS A 252 13.91 -24.92 7.68
N TYR A 253 14.52 -24.09 8.52
CA TYR A 253 14.48 -24.24 9.99
C TYR A 253 13.22 -23.66 10.63
N ASN A 254 12.65 -22.59 10.08
CA ASN A 254 11.59 -21.82 10.75
C ASN A 254 10.24 -21.78 10.01
N LEU A 255 10.15 -22.27 8.77
CA LEU A 255 8.92 -22.21 7.97
C LEU A 255 7.66 -22.65 8.72
N GLY A 256 7.76 -23.75 9.50
CA GLY A 256 6.63 -24.30 10.25
C GLY A 256 6.11 -23.39 11.37
N GLU A 257 6.93 -22.47 11.87
CA GLU A 257 6.59 -21.57 12.98
C GLU A 257 6.16 -20.18 12.53
N ILE A 258 6.42 -19.80 11.27
CA ILE A 258 6.06 -18.47 10.74
C ILE A 258 4.57 -18.13 10.94
N PRO A 259 3.59 -19.05 10.73
CA PRO A 259 2.18 -18.75 11.01
C PRO A 259 1.91 -18.40 12.48
N ALA A 260 2.54 -19.11 13.42
CA ALA A 260 2.39 -18.84 14.85
C ALA A 260 3.05 -17.51 15.22
N LEU A 261 4.23 -17.23 14.66
CA LEU A 261 4.91 -15.95 14.87
C LEU A 261 4.08 -14.79 14.33
N ASN A 262 3.48 -14.92 13.13
CA ASN A 262 2.62 -13.89 12.56
C ASN A 262 1.45 -13.52 13.49
N GLU A 263 0.79 -14.52 14.08
CA GLU A 263 -0.30 -14.27 15.03
C GLU A 263 0.20 -13.60 16.32
N GLN A 264 1.36 -14.02 16.84
CA GLN A 264 1.97 -13.35 18.00
C GLN A 264 2.26 -11.87 17.70
N LEU A 265 2.87 -11.57 16.55
CA LEU A 265 3.19 -10.20 16.14
C LEU A 265 1.94 -9.33 15.99
N ARG A 266 0.87 -9.91 15.42
CA ARG A 266 -0.43 -9.25 15.33
C ARG A 266 -0.98 -8.88 16.71
N SER A 267 -0.90 -9.79 17.68
CA SER A 267 -1.37 -9.55 19.05
C SER A 267 -0.54 -8.51 19.80
N ARG A 268 0.75 -8.39 19.49
CA ARG A 268 1.67 -7.42 20.11
C ARG A 268 1.54 -6.01 19.55
N GLY A 269 0.91 -5.84 18.38
CA GLY A 269 0.76 -4.54 17.73
C GLY A 269 1.88 -4.19 16.74
N ALA A 270 2.65 -5.18 16.26
CA ALA A 270 3.63 -4.95 15.22
C ALA A 270 2.96 -4.40 13.94
N VAL A 271 3.62 -3.46 13.29
CA VAL A 271 3.09 -2.79 12.10
C VAL A 271 3.00 -3.75 10.94
N ASN A 272 4.00 -4.58 10.72
CA ASN A 272 3.92 -5.63 9.71
C ASN A 272 4.88 -6.77 10.03
N HIS A 273 4.67 -7.91 9.37
CA HIS A 273 5.61 -9.01 9.35
C HIS A 273 6.16 -9.16 7.93
N HIS A 274 7.42 -8.80 7.72
CA HIS A 274 8.13 -8.97 6.47
C HIS A 274 8.76 -10.37 6.38
N LEU A 275 8.46 -11.11 5.31
CA LEU A 275 9.15 -12.37 5.02
C LEU A 275 10.22 -12.13 3.95
N LEU A 276 11.48 -12.21 4.38
CA LEU A 276 12.63 -12.13 3.52
C LEU A 276 12.95 -13.51 2.94
N TRP A 277 13.06 -13.58 1.62
CA TRP A 277 13.42 -14.82 0.92
C TRP A 277 14.94 -14.98 0.99
N VAL A 278 15.41 -16.21 1.17
CA VAL A 278 16.84 -16.49 1.36
C VAL A 278 17.62 -16.03 0.13
N HIS A 279 18.61 -15.17 0.34
CA HIS A 279 19.61 -14.85 -0.66
C HIS A 279 20.72 -15.91 -0.56
N MET A 280 21.00 -16.64 -1.64
CA MET A 280 22.00 -17.72 -1.67
C MET A 280 23.43 -17.20 -1.72
N ARG A 281 23.81 -16.38 -0.73
CA ARG A 281 25.11 -15.72 -0.59
C ARG A 281 25.63 -15.87 0.85
N GLY A 282 26.95 -15.77 1.03
CA GLY A 282 27.60 -15.84 2.33
C GLY A 282 27.23 -17.11 3.09
N ARG A 283 27.03 -16.98 4.41
CA ARG A 283 26.70 -18.13 5.28
C ARG A 283 25.37 -18.79 4.92
N ALA A 284 24.44 -18.07 4.30
CA ALA A 284 23.19 -18.68 3.85
C ALA A 284 23.44 -19.78 2.79
N ARG A 285 24.41 -19.56 1.88
CA ARG A 285 24.83 -20.54 0.88
C ARG A 285 25.62 -21.68 1.54
N GLU A 286 26.58 -21.35 2.39
CA GLU A 286 27.44 -22.34 3.07
C GLU A 286 26.65 -23.32 3.94
N ASN A 287 25.64 -22.81 4.64
CA ASN A 287 24.80 -23.60 5.54
C ASN A 287 23.55 -24.19 4.87
N ASP A 288 23.39 -23.97 3.55
CA ASP A 288 22.25 -24.44 2.75
C ASP A 288 20.90 -24.18 3.46
N VAL A 289 20.59 -22.93 3.77
CA VAL A 289 19.44 -22.60 4.63
C VAL A 289 18.13 -22.44 3.88
N ALA A 290 18.16 -22.46 2.54
CA ALA A 290 17.00 -22.25 1.70
C ALA A 290 15.90 -23.28 1.96
N ALA A 291 14.66 -22.80 1.94
CA ALA A 291 13.48 -23.65 1.98
C ALA A 291 13.12 -24.20 0.61
N ASP A 292 12.42 -25.34 0.58
CA ASP A 292 11.82 -25.83 -0.65
C ASP A 292 10.76 -24.84 -1.18
N ILE A 293 10.73 -24.68 -2.49
CA ILE A 293 9.82 -23.75 -3.18
C ILE A 293 8.35 -24.14 -2.96
N THR A 294 8.04 -25.43 -2.85
CA THR A 294 6.69 -25.95 -2.60
C THR A 294 6.24 -25.62 -1.18
N ASP A 295 7.14 -25.74 -0.21
CA ASP A 295 6.87 -25.41 1.19
C ASP A 295 6.66 -23.91 1.36
N LEU A 296 7.50 -23.08 0.72
CA LEU A 296 7.32 -21.62 0.68
C LEU A 296 5.99 -21.24 0.04
N THR A 297 5.62 -21.86 -1.07
CA THR A 297 4.33 -21.62 -1.74
C THR A 297 3.16 -21.98 -0.82
N SER A 298 3.25 -23.11 -0.11
CA SER A 298 2.24 -23.57 0.83
C SER A 298 2.11 -22.64 2.04
N LEU A 299 3.24 -22.15 2.57
CA LEU A 299 3.26 -21.15 3.62
C LEU A 299 2.55 -19.87 3.18
N MET A 300 2.93 -19.29 2.03
CA MET A 300 2.34 -18.03 1.56
C MET A 300 0.84 -18.15 1.34
N ARG A 301 0.39 -19.26 0.71
CA ARG A 301 -1.04 -19.55 0.55
C ARG A 301 -1.75 -19.65 1.91
N GLY A 302 -1.15 -20.38 2.86
CA GLY A 302 -1.70 -20.55 4.20
C GLY A 302 -1.77 -19.25 5.00
N LEU A 303 -0.83 -18.31 4.81
CA LEU A 303 -0.89 -16.99 5.41
C LEU A 303 -2.04 -16.16 4.82
N ASN A 304 -2.20 -16.17 3.49
CA ASN A 304 -3.29 -15.45 2.81
C ASN A 304 -4.67 -15.92 3.28
N GLN A 305 -4.88 -17.24 3.33
CA GLN A 305 -6.15 -17.83 3.74
C GLN A 305 -6.56 -17.48 5.17
N ARG A 306 -5.58 -17.20 6.04
CA ARG A 306 -5.80 -16.78 7.43
C ARG A 306 -6.01 -15.28 7.58
N GLY A 307 -5.87 -14.49 6.51
CA GLY A 307 -5.88 -13.03 6.58
C GLY A 307 -4.68 -12.48 7.37
N ALA A 308 -3.55 -13.18 7.34
CA ALA A 308 -2.34 -12.78 8.05
C ALA A 308 -1.84 -11.41 7.57
N LYS A 309 -1.40 -10.56 8.52
CA LYS A 309 -0.77 -9.28 8.21
C LYS A 309 0.66 -9.52 7.74
N ASN A 310 0.94 -9.27 6.47
CA ASN A 310 2.24 -9.56 5.86
C ASN A 310 2.45 -8.71 4.61
N ASP A 311 3.57 -7.99 4.58
CA ASP A 311 3.86 -7.02 3.54
C ASP A 311 4.09 -7.64 2.15
N ASN A 312 4.54 -8.90 2.07
CA ASN A 312 4.68 -9.60 0.80
C ASN A 312 3.32 -9.70 0.10
N TRP A 313 2.25 -9.99 0.84
CA TRP A 313 0.90 -10.02 0.30
C TRP A 313 0.34 -8.63 0.04
N ASP A 314 0.66 -7.64 0.87
CA ASP A 314 0.23 -6.25 0.67
C ASP A 314 0.80 -5.71 -0.65
N VAL A 315 2.09 -5.97 -0.93
CA VAL A 315 2.72 -5.63 -2.21
C VAL A 315 2.08 -6.37 -3.37
N ILE A 316 1.78 -7.67 -3.24
CA ILE A 316 1.12 -8.42 -4.32
C ILE A 316 -0.27 -7.85 -4.60
N ARG A 317 -1.07 -7.57 -3.57
CA ARG A 317 -2.39 -6.95 -3.69
C ARG A 317 -2.30 -5.59 -4.38
N ALA A 318 -1.36 -4.75 -3.96
CA ALA A 318 -1.12 -3.45 -4.59
C ALA A 318 -0.81 -3.58 -6.09
N ARG A 319 0.02 -4.56 -6.48
CA ARG A 319 0.40 -4.78 -7.89
C ARG A 319 -0.73 -5.31 -8.75
N VAL A 320 -1.58 -6.18 -8.22
CA VAL A 320 -2.72 -6.73 -9.00
C VAL A 320 -3.90 -5.77 -9.04
N SER A 321 -4.00 -4.85 -8.10
CA SER A 321 -5.02 -3.80 -8.06
C SER A 321 -4.54 -2.44 -8.58
N SER A 322 -3.37 -2.39 -9.24
CA SER A 322 -2.80 -1.15 -9.79
C SER A 322 -3.70 -0.50 -10.84
N ASN A 323 -3.33 0.68 -11.34
CA ASN A 323 -3.96 1.22 -12.54
C ASN A 323 -3.73 0.32 -13.77
N PRO A 324 -4.76 0.06 -14.59
CA PRO A 324 -4.62 -0.63 -15.87
C PRO A 324 -3.53 -0.01 -16.75
N GLY A 325 -2.65 -0.87 -17.27
CA GLY A 325 -1.56 -0.47 -18.15
C GLY A 325 -0.25 -0.07 -17.43
N VAL A 326 -0.21 -0.09 -16.09
CA VAL A 326 1.04 0.10 -15.33
C VAL A 326 1.97 -1.10 -15.51
N LYS A 327 3.15 -0.86 -16.06
CA LYS A 327 4.18 -1.86 -16.31
C LYS A 327 5.24 -1.83 -15.22
N ILE A 328 5.22 -2.83 -14.34
CA ILE A 328 6.28 -3.04 -13.38
C ILE A 328 7.47 -3.67 -14.10
N ASP A 329 8.64 -3.03 -14.07
CA ASP A 329 9.85 -3.52 -14.75
C ASP A 329 11.13 -3.32 -13.92
N GLY A 330 11.64 -4.44 -13.41
CA GLY A 330 12.85 -4.50 -12.59
C GLY A 330 12.68 -3.83 -11.23
N CYS A 331 13.73 -3.90 -10.42
CA CYS A 331 13.74 -3.27 -9.09
C CYS A 331 14.39 -1.87 -9.11
N HIS A 332 14.35 -1.19 -7.96
CA HIS A 332 14.96 0.13 -7.74
C HIS A 332 16.50 0.15 -7.84
N ALA A 333 17.17 -1.00 -7.78
CA ALA A 333 18.64 -1.09 -7.75
C ALA A 333 19.26 -0.34 -8.94
N GLY A 334 20.07 0.68 -8.64
CA GLY A 334 20.70 1.58 -9.60
C GLY A 334 19.76 2.50 -10.38
N VAL A 335 18.45 2.45 -10.13
CA VAL A 335 17.43 3.28 -10.81
C VAL A 335 16.93 4.40 -9.89
N ASN A 336 16.50 4.03 -8.69
CA ASN A 336 16.05 4.98 -7.65
C ASN A 336 16.67 4.67 -6.28
N SER A 337 17.54 3.65 -6.21
CA SER A 337 18.20 3.23 -4.98
C SER A 337 19.68 3.00 -5.19
N LEU A 338 20.47 3.39 -4.19
CA LEU A 338 21.91 3.19 -4.10
C LEU A 338 22.28 2.63 -2.72
N SER A 339 23.37 1.89 -2.63
CA SER A 339 23.90 1.37 -1.36
C SER A 339 25.35 1.76 -1.17
N VAL A 340 25.74 2.07 0.07
CA VAL A 340 27.10 2.43 0.44
C VAL A 340 27.57 1.51 1.57
N GLY A 341 28.68 0.81 1.34
CA GLY A 341 29.37 -0.06 2.29
C GLY A 341 30.05 0.72 3.41
N ALA A 342 30.40 0.04 4.51
CA ALA A 342 31.07 0.68 5.65
C ALA A 342 32.43 1.30 5.29
N ASN A 343 33.07 0.79 4.24
CA ASN A 343 34.34 1.26 3.68
C ASN A 343 34.18 2.41 2.64
N GLY A 344 32.95 2.82 2.34
CA GLY A 344 32.66 3.86 1.35
C GLY A 344 32.58 3.37 -0.10
N ASP A 345 32.66 2.06 -0.36
CA ASP A 345 32.34 1.52 -1.68
C ASP A 345 30.84 1.57 -1.93
N VAL A 346 30.48 1.80 -3.19
CA VAL A 346 29.10 2.00 -3.62
C VAL A 346 28.62 0.79 -4.41
N TYR A 347 27.38 0.37 -4.19
CA TYR A 347 26.77 -0.83 -4.77
C TYR A 347 25.35 -0.52 -5.30
N PRO A 348 24.85 -1.29 -6.27
CA PRO A 348 23.51 -1.07 -6.84
C PRO A 348 22.40 -1.49 -5.87
N CYS A 349 22.66 -2.42 -4.96
CA CYS A 349 21.67 -3.06 -4.11
C CYS A 349 22.26 -3.42 -2.73
N PRO A 350 21.49 -3.34 -1.63
CA PRO A 350 22.00 -3.67 -0.31
C PRO A 350 22.47 -5.11 -0.20
N SER A 351 21.83 -6.06 -0.90
CA SER A 351 22.21 -7.48 -0.85
C SER A 351 23.53 -7.81 -1.57
N MET A 352 24.11 -6.84 -2.30
CA MET A 352 25.37 -6.97 -3.04
C MET A 352 26.54 -6.28 -2.35
N VAL A 353 26.31 -5.61 -1.21
CA VAL A 353 27.39 -4.95 -0.46
C VAL A 353 28.46 -5.97 -0.06
N GLY A 354 29.73 -5.59 -0.25
CA GLY A 354 30.90 -6.46 -0.02
C GLY A 354 31.18 -7.47 -1.14
N ASP A 355 30.51 -7.38 -2.29
CA ASP A 355 30.86 -8.17 -3.48
C ASP A 355 31.65 -7.32 -4.49
N GLU A 356 32.91 -7.68 -4.72
CA GLU A 356 33.83 -6.90 -5.58
C GLU A 356 33.33 -6.76 -7.02
N ASP A 357 32.56 -7.73 -7.52
CA ASP A 357 32.02 -7.72 -8.89
C ASP A 357 30.95 -6.64 -9.10
N PHE A 358 30.41 -6.06 -8.02
CA PHE A 358 29.32 -5.08 -8.06
C PHE A 358 29.71 -3.69 -7.53
N VAL A 359 31.00 -3.42 -7.33
CA VAL A 359 31.46 -2.10 -6.91
C VAL A 359 31.24 -1.09 -8.03
N CYS A 360 30.34 -0.15 -7.80
CA CYS A 360 29.95 0.91 -8.72
C CYS A 360 30.92 2.11 -8.71
N GLY A 361 31.72 2.22 -7.64
CA GLY A 361 32.61 3.35 -7.36
C GLY A 361 32.81 3.51 -5.86
N THR A 362 33.39 4.63 -5.45
CA THR A 362 33.63 4.98 -4.03
C THR A 362 33.13 6.39 -3.78
N VAL A 363 32.56 6.63 -2.60
CA VAL A 363 32.05 7.94 -2.18
C VAL A 363 33.14 9.02 -2.14
N SER A 364 34.42 8.66 -2.10
CA SER A 364 35.54 9.61 -2.23
C SER A 364 35.55 10.37 -3.57
N LYS A 365 34.86 9.85 -4.60
CA LYS A 365 34.66 10.52 -5.89
C LYS A 365 33.42 11.44 -5.89
N GLY A 366 32.65 11.49 -4.81
CA GLY A 366 31.36 12.16 -4.70
C GLY A 366 30.19 11.26 -5.12
N VAL A 367 29.08 11.30 -4.38
CA VAL A 367 27.91 10.44 -4.61
C VAL A 367 27.30 10.68 -5.99
N GLU A 368 27.18 11.94 -6.41
CA GLU A 368 26.63 12.32 -7.72
C GLU A 368 27.45 11.74 -8.89
N ASN A 369 28.78 11.77 -8.78
CA ASN A 369 29.65 11.26 -9.84
C ASN A 369 29.53 9.75 -9.98
N VAL A 370 29.41 9.01 -8.87
CA VAL A 370 29.14 7.57 -8.92
C VAL A 370 27.76 7.30 -9.50
N TRP A 371 26.74 8.02 -9.03
CA TRP A 371 25.36 7.87 -9.50
C TRP A 371 25.23 8.08 -11.00
N THR A 372 25.85 9.12 -11.55
CA THR A 372 25.72 9.48 -12.97
C THR A 372 26.71 8.73 -13.87
N GLY A 373 27.91 8.40 -13.38
CA GLY A 373 29.02 7.90 -14.19
C GLY A 373 29.31 6.41 -14.11
N SER A 374 28.67 5.65 -13.22
CA SER A 374 28.98 4.22 -13.04
C SER A 374 28.41 3.32 -14.15
N GLU A 375 29.28 2.55 -14.82
CA GLU A 375 28.89 1.56 -15.82
C GLU A 375 28.04 0.43 -15.21
N GLU A 376 28.36 -0.01 -13.99
CA GLU A 376 27.59 -1.06 -13.31
C GLU A 376 26.17 -0.58 -12.96
N LEU A 377 26.01 0.68 -12.50
CA LEU A 377 24.67 1.25 -12.34
C LEU A 377 23.91 1.32 -13.67
N ASN A 378 24.58 1.66 -14.77
CA ASN A 378 23.97 1.67 -16.10
C ASN A 378 23.54 0.28 -16.57
N ARG A 379 24.35 -0.76 -16.30
CA ARG A 379 23.99 -2.16 -16.56
C ARG A 379 22.71 -2.55 -15.83
N PHE A 380 22.54 -2.12 -14.58
CA PHE A 380 21.27 -2.29 -13.88
C PHE A 380 20.16 -1.52 -14.58
N ARG A 381 20.31 -0.21 -14.83
CA ARG A 381 19.29 0.64 -15.47
C ARG A 381 18.78 0.09 -16.80
N GLU A 382 19.63 -0.57 -17.56
CA GLU A 382 19.29 -1.17 -18.85
C GLU A 382 18.50 -2.47 -18.73
N LEU A 383 18.74 -3.26 -17.67
CA LEU A 383 18.15 -4.58 -17.50
C LEU A 383 16.62 -4.54 -17.36
N SER A 384 15.92 -5.11 -18.33
CA SER A 384 14.45 -5.12 -18.38
C SER A 384 13.89 -6.54 -18.44
N VAL A 385 12.62 -6.71 -18.05
CA VAL A 385 11.87 -7.97 -18.20
C VAL A 385 11.89 -8.55 -19.62
N VAL A 386 12.20 -7.76 -20.66
CA VAL A 386 12.34 -8.27 -22.04
C VAL A 386 13.67 -8.95 -22.32
N ASP A 387 14.65 -8.76 -21.43
CA ASP A 387 16.01 -9.31 -21.49
C ASP A 387 16.19 -10.50 -20.54
N LEU A 388 15.27 -10.68 -19.59
CA LEU A 388 15.34 -11.74 -18.58
C LEU A 388 14.88 -13.09 -19.14
N GLU A 389 15.57 -14.15 -18.74
CA GLU A 389 15.28 -15.52 -19.14
C GLU A 389 13.83 -15.90 -18.80
N GLY A 390 13.08 -16.37 -19.81
CA GLY A 390 11.69 -16.78 -19.66
C GLY A 390 10.68 -15.65 -19.36
N CYS A 391 11.12 -14.39 -19.25
CA CYS A 391 10.20 -13.28 -18.93
C CYS A 391 9.59 -12.63 -20.18
N ARG A 392 10.29 -12.65 -21.32
CA ARG A 392 9.86 -11.97 -22.55
C ARG A 392 8.45 -12.36 -22.98
N GLU A 393 8.03 -13.61 -22.84
CA GLU A 393 6.67 -14.08 -23.20
C GLU A 393 5.80 -14.39 -21.97
N CYS A 394 6.28 -14.07 -20.77
CA CYS A 394 5.55 -14.38 -19.54
C CYS A 394 4.37 -13.43 -19.35
N VAL A 395 3.19 -14.00 -19.10
CA VAL A 395 1.94 -13.25 -18.89
C VAL A 395 1.95 -12.36 -17.65
N PHE A 396 2.84 -12.64 -16.69
CA PHE A 396 2.96 -11.94 -15.42
C PHE A 396 4.12 -10.93 -15.38
N ARG A 397 4.90 -10.78 -16.46
CA ARG A 397 6.18 -10.03 -16.45
C ARG A 397 6.03 -8.60 -15.91
N PHE A 398 4.94 -7.93 -16.25
CA PHE A 398 4.64 -6.55 -15.83
C PHE A 398 3.94 -6.44 -14.47
N PHE A 399 3.63 -7.56 -13.83
CA PHE A 399 3.13 -7.60 -12.46
C PHE A 399 4.25 -7.94 -11.48
N CYS A 400 5.12 -8.90 -11.83
CA CYS A 400 6.24 -9.26 -10.97
C CYS A 400 7.48 -8.36 -11.15
N GLY A 401 7.64 -7.72 -12.33
CA GLY A 401 8.84 -6.96 -12.68
C GLY A 401 10.08 -7.82 -12.90
N GLY A 402 9.91 -9.12 -13.11
CA GLY A 402 11.01 -10.07 -13.28
C GLY A 402 11.62 -10.61 -11.98
N GLY A 403 11.24 -10.11 -10.80
CA GLY A 403 11.81 -10.57 -9.52
C GLY A 403 13.20 -10.02 -9.22
N CYS A 404 13.79 -10.46 -8.11
CA CYS A 404 15.03 -9.92 -7.55
C CYS A 404 16.26 -10.34 -8.37
N ARG A 405 17.00 -9.36 -8.89
CA ARG A 405 18.21 -9.60 -9.69
C ARG A 405 19.37 -10.13 -8.85
N CYS A 406 19.43 -9.77 -7.57
CA CYS A 406 20.38 -10.34 -6.63
C CYS A 406 20.14 -11.85 -6.43
N GLN A 407 18.89 -12.25 -6.23
CA GLN A 407 18.54 -13.68 -6.08
C GLN A 407 18.74 -14.46 -7.38
N ALA A 408 18.42 -13.86 -8.53
CA ALA A 408 18.72 -14.45 -9.83
C ALA A 408 20.22 -14.67 -10.03
N TYR A 409 21.06 -13.70 -9.68
CA TYR A 409 22.51 -13.82 -9.81
C TYR A 409 23.09 -14.91 -8.90
N TYR A 410 22.75 -14.92 -7.60
CA TYR A 410 23.35 -15.88 -6.67
C TYR A 410 22.68 -17.26 -6.65
N GLY A 411 21.40 -17.34 -7.02
CA GLY A 411 20.59 -18.57 -6.89
C GLY A 411 19.87 -19.01 -8.16
N GLY A 412 20.00 -18.30 -9.28
CA GLY A 412 19.31 -18.62 -10.55
C GLY A 412 20.02 -19.64 -11.45
N GLY A 413 21.25 -20.05 -11.10
CA GLY A 413 22.04 -21.01 -11.87
C GLY A 413 23.54 -20.95 -11.50
N GLU A 414 24.36 -21.81 -12.11
CA GLU A 414 25.81 -21.85 -11.86
C GLU A 414 26.57 -20.69 -12.51
N ASP A 415 26.01 -20.09 -13.57
CA ASP A 415 26.71 -19.09 -14.41
C ASP A 415 26.70 -17.67 -13.82
N HIS A 416 26.05 -17.44 -12.67
CA HIS A 416 25.98 -16.15 -11.98
C HIS A 416 25.66 -14.97 -12.92
N VAL A 417 24.44 -14.96 -13.48
CA VAL A 417 24.02 -13.98 -14.50
C VAL A 417 22.83 -13.16 -14.02
N LEU A 418 22.89 -11.83 -14.16
CA LEU A 418 21.78 -10.93 -13.77
C LEU A 418 20.50 -11.16 -14.57
N SER A 419 20.60 -11.66 -15.81
CA SER A 419 19.44 -11.97 -16.66
C SER A 419 18.79 -13.33 -16.35
N ALA A 420 19.40 -14.13 -15.47
CA ALA A 420 18.86 -15.43 -15.07
C ALA A 420 17.47 -15.29 -14.43
N ARG A 421 16.75 -16.40 -14.39
CA ARG A 421 15.44 -16.46 -13.75
C ARG A 421 15.59 -16.33 -12.22
N ASP A 422 14.69 -15.56 -11.60
CA ASP A 422 14.58 -15.52 -10.14
C ASP A 422 14.17 -16.93 -9.63
N PRO A 423 14.92 -17.53 -8.68
CA PRO A 423 14.65 -18.89 -8.18
C PRO A 423 13.25 -19.05 -7.57
N TYR A 424 12.65 -17.97 -7.11
CA TYR A 424 11.33 -17.98 -6.48
C TYR A 424 10.21 -17.50 -7.41
N CYS A 425 10.48 -17.41 -8.72
CA CYS A 425 9.51 -17.00 -9.75
C CYS A 425 8.19 -17.80 -9.68
N SER A 426 8.22 -19.10 -9.36
CA SER A 426 7.02 -19.91 -9.16
C SER A 426 6.17 -19.44 -7.99
N VAL A 427 6.78 -19.11 -6.86
CA VAL A 427 6.09 -18.59 -5.66
C VAL A 427 5.40 -17.27 -5.98
N ILE A 428 6.12 -16.33 -6.62
CA ILE A 428 5.57 -15.02 -7.01
C ILE A 428 4.37 -15.19 -7.95
N ARG A 429 4.47 -16.08 -8.94
CA ARG A 429 3.36 -16.33 -9.89
C ARG A 429 2.13 -16.90 -9.19
N GLU A 430 2.31 -17.84 -8.27
CA GLU A 430 1.19 -18.38 -7.48
C GLU A 430 0.56 -17.29 -6.62
N MET A 431 1.37 -16.44 -5.99
CA MET A 431 0.89 -15.29 -5.21
C MET A 431 0.11 -14.30 -6.07
N LEU A 432 0.57 -13.98 -7.28
CA LEU A 432 -0.15 -13.10 -8.21
C LEU A 432 -1.51 -13.70 -8.60
N VAL A 433 -1.55 -14.98 -8.98
CA VAL A 433 -2.80 -15.66 -9.35
C VAL A 433 -3.76 -15.69 -8.17
N GLU A 434 -3.29 -16.04 -6.96
CA GLU A 434 -4.11 -15.99 -5.75
C GLU A 434 -4.59 -14.57 -5.44
N GLY A 435 -3.72 -13.56 -5.55
CA GLY A 435 -4.09 -12.15 -5.35
C GLY A 435 -5.19 -11.67 -6.32
N MET A 436 -5.19 -12.16 -7.56
CA MET A 436 -6.22 -11.86 -8.56
C MET A 436 -7.53 -12.64 -8.35
N THR A 437 -7.51 -13.79 -7.67
CA THR A 437 -8.64 -14.74 -7.66
C THR A 437 -9.22 -15.02 -6.27
N ALA A 438 -8.55 -14.59 -5.20
CA ALA A 438 -8.99 -14.81 -3.83
C ALA A 438 -10.38 -14.21 -3.59
N GLY A 439 -11.27 -15.00 -2.98
CA GLY A 439 -12.64 -14.59 -2.67
C GLY A 439 -13.61 -14.51 -3.86
N LEU A 440 -13.14 -14.55 -5.11
CA LEU A 440 -14.00 -14.40 -6.28
C LEU A 440 -14.84 -15.66 -6.53
N ARG A 441 -16.16 -15.53 -6.62
CA ARG A 441 -17.08 -16.64 -6.90
C ARG A 441 -18.21 -16.18 -7.82
N PRO A 442 -18.62 -17.00 -8.81
CA PRO A 442 -19.84 -16.74 -9.58
C PRO A 442 -21.04 -16.54 -8.66
N ASN A 443 -21.89 -15.56 -8.96
CA ASN A 443 -23.08 -15.27 -8.16
C ASN A 443 -24.23 -16.27 -8.41
N GLY A 444 -24.06 -17.21 -9.35
CA GLY A 444 -25.07 -18.21 -9.70
C GLY A 444 -26.24 -17.67 -10.52
N SER A 445 -26.19 -16.42 -11.00
CA SER A 445 -27.25 -15.77 -11.78
C SER A 445 -27.52 -16.41 -13.14
N GLY A 446 -26.56 -17.17 -13.67
CA GLY A 446 -26.62 -17.68 -15.04
C GLY A 446 -26.50 -16.58 -16.11
N MET A 447 -26.00 -15.39 -15.75
CA MET A 447 -25.79 -14.26 -16.65
C MET A 447 -24.29 -13.97 -16.83
N PRO A 448 -23.86 -13.32 -17.94
CA PRO A 448 -22.45 -12.94 -18.09
C PRO A 448 -22.04 -11.95 -16.99
N GLU A 449 -20.92 -12.22 -16.31
CA GLU A 449 -20.49 -11.42 -15.16
C GLU A 449 -18.97 -11.21 -15.13
N PHE A 450 -18.56 -10.04 -14.65
CA PHE A 450 -17.21 -9.81 -14.15
C PHE A 450 -17.20 -10.13 -12.66
N LEU A 451 -16.38 -11.10 -12.27
CA LEU A 451 -16.19 -11.52 -10.90
C LEU A 451 -15.22 -10.59 -10.16
N GLY A 452 -14.29 -10.00 -10.90
CA GLY A 452 -13.25 -9.11 -10.39
C GLY A 452 -12.39 -8.59 -11.53
N GLY A 453 -11.46 -7.72 -11.21
CA GLY A 453 -10.53 -7.18 -12.18
C GLY A 453 -9.68 -6.09 -11.58
N MET A 454 -8.70 -5.65 -12.35
CA MET A 454 -7.90 -4.49 -12.00
C MET A 454 -8.81 -3.25 -11.94
N ALA A 455 -8.89 -2.60 -10.77
CA ALA A 455 -9.88 -1.56 -10.49
C ALA A 455 -9.31 -0.12 -10.44
N GLY A 456 -8.00 0.04 -10.61
CA GLY A 456 -7.35 1.33 -10.47
C GLY A 456 -7.25 1.77 -9.02
N GLY A 457 -6.29 1.18 -8.30
CA GLY A 457 -5.87 1.57 -6.96
C GLY A 457 -4.51 2.30 -6.96
N GLU A 458 -4.17 2.92 -5.83
CA GLU A 458 -2.91 3.67 -5.58
C GLU A 458 -1.64 2.80 -5.63
N GLY A 459 -1.80 1.50 -5.88
CA GLY A 459 -0.70 0.56 -5.96
C GLY A 459 0.04 0.69 -7.28
N CYS A 460 1.08 1.53 -7.31
CA CYS A 460 2.20 1.53 -8.28
C CYS A 460 2.32 2.81 -9.10
N ALA A 461 2.55 3.93 -8.43
CA ALA A 461 3.41 4.93 -9.03
C ALA A 461 4.42 5.49 -8.02
N THR A 462 5.68 5.21 -8.33
CA THR A 462 6.80 5.94 -7.77
C THR A 462 6.89 7.33 -8.38
N ALA A 463 7.32 8.32 -7.59
CA ALA A 463 7.68 9.61 -8.15
C ALA A 463 8.82 9.37 -9.16
N GLY A 464 8.65 9.88 -10.37
CA GLY A 464 9.52 9.55 -11.52
C GLY A 464 8.99 8.45 -12.44
N CYS A 465 7.80 7.90 -12.20
CA CYS A 465 7.09 7.03 -13.14
C CYS A 465 6.77 7.77 -14.46
N PRO A 466 7.44 7.46 -15.58
CA PRO A 466 7.23 8.13 -16.85
C PRO A 466 6.02 7.54 -17.57
N SER A 467 5.17 8.43 -18.08
CA SER A 467 4.04 8.06 -18.93
C SER A 467 4.48 7.86 -20.39
N THR A 468 3.81 6.94 -21.07
CA THR A 468 3.94 6.77 -22.52
C THR A 468 2.96 7.66 -23.28
N ALA A 469 3.21 7.89 -24.57
CA ALA A 469 2.29 8.61 -25.47
C ALA A 469 0.89 7.97 -25.59
N ASN A 470 0.73 6.71 -25.13
CA ASN A 470 -0.54 5.97 -25.09
C ASN A 470 -1.09 5.80 -23.65
N GLY A 471 -0.51 6.47 -22.64
CA GLY A 471 -1.01 6.50 -21.25
C GLY A 471 -0.52 5.40 -20.31
N SER A 472 0.21 4.37 -20.77
CA SER A 472 0.84 3.37 -19.90
C SER A 472 1.99 3.96 -19.08
N VAL A 473 2.15 3.56 -17.82
CA VAL A 473 3.17 4.03 -16.87
C VAL A 473 4.19 2.92 -16.62
N VAL A 474 5.50 3.21 -16.60
CA VAL A 474 6.55 2.23 -16.25
C VAL A 474 7.10 2.53 -14.86
N ALA A 475 7.16 1.52 -14.00
CA ALA A 475 7.60 1.67 -12.62
C ALA A 475 8.54 0.54 -12.20
N PRO A 476 9.68 0.81 -11.55
CA PRO A 476 10.43 -0.24 -10.88
C PRO A 476 9.75 -0.61 -9.56
N PHE A 477 10.00 -1.82 -9.04
CA PHE A 477 9.52 -2.23 -7.72
C PHE A 477 10.61 -2.07 -6.64
N ARG A 478 10.19 -1.92 -5.37
CA ARG A 478 11.09 -1.72 -4.22
C ARG A 478 12.01 -2.90 -3.94
N CYS A 479 13.09 -2.64 -3.21
CA CYS A 479 14.01 -3.68 -2.72
C CYS A 479 13.26 -4.75 -1.91
N THR A 480 13.60 -6.03 -2.11
CA THR A 480 12.97 -7.13 -1.36
C THR A 480 13.39 -7.22 0.11
N CYS A 481 14.41 -6.47 0.54
CA CYS A 481 14.88 -6.47 1.93
C CYS A 481 13.99 -5.67 2.87
N VAL A 482 13.26 -4.67 2.34
CA VAL A 482 12.26 -3.89 3.07
C VAL A 482 11.13 -3.56 2.10
N LEU A 483 9.94 -4.14 2.31
CA LEU A 483 8.79 -3.91 1.45
C LEU A 483 7.82 -2.87 2.04
N ASP A 484 7.52 -3.00 3.33
CA ASP A 484 6.74 -2.02 4.08
C ASP A 484 7.63 -0.85 4.54
N VAL A 485 7.28 0.30 3.98
CA VAL A 485 7.75 1.64 4.31
C VAL A 485 6.54 2.59 4.37
N ALA A 486 5.33 2.02 4.32
CA ALA A 486 4.06 2.72 4.14
C ALA A 486 3.50 3.06 5.51
N GLY A 487 3.78 4.28 5.95
CA GLY A 487 3.37 4.77 7.25
C GLY A 487 3.23 6.29 7.30
N SER A 488 3.93 7.02 6.42
CA SER A 488 3.97 8.47 6.50
C SER A 488 2.60 9.10 6.24
N GLU A 489 1.74 8.54 5.38
CA GLU A 489 0.43 9.15 5.10
C GLU A 489 -0.52 9.05 6.30
N ARG A 490 -0.73 7.83 6.84
CA ARG A 490 -1.61 7.63 7.99
C ARG A 490 -1.02 8.25 9.26
N GLU A 491 0.30 8.15 9.48
CA GLU A 491 0.94 8.76 10.64
C GLU A 491 0.92 10.29 10.54
N ALA A 492 1.11 10.87 9.35
CA ALA A 492 0.96 12.32 9.15
C ALA A 492 -0.48 12.76 9.41
N THR A 493 -1.48 12.00 8.93
CA THR A 493 -2.89 12.30 9.23
C THR A 493 -3.14 12.20 10.74
N VAL A 494 -2.77 11.10 11.41
CA VAL A 494 -2.93 10.96 12.87
C VAL A 494 -2.25 12.10 13.61
N LYS A 495 -0.98 12.39 13.30
CA LYS A 495 -0.21 13.47 13.92
C LYS A 495 -0.87 14.82 13.75
N ARG A 496 -1.28 15.16 12.52
CA ARG A 496 -1.91 16.44 12.20
C ARG A 496 -3.25 16.61 12.92
N TYR A 497 -4.14 15.63 12.81
CA TYR A 497 -5.48 15.73 13.41
C TYR A 497 -5.44 15.63 14.95
N SER A 498 -4.48 14.89 15.53
CA SER A 498 -4.25 14.88 16.98
C SER A 498 -3.77 16.25 17.49
N ALA A 499 -2.87 16.90 16.74
CA ALA A 499 -2.43 18.27 17.05
C ALA A 499 -3.57 19.29 16.88
N ALA A 500 -4.36 19.16 15.80
CA ALA A 500 -5.48 20.04 15.49
C ALA A 500 -6.62 19.94 16.53
N ALA A 501 -6.80 18.78 17.16
CA ALA A 501 -7.73 18.60 18.27
C ALA A 501 -7.38 19.45 19.51
N LEU A 502 -6.10 19.83 19.67
CA LEU A 502 -5.62 20.67 20.76
C LEU A 502 -5.43 22.13 20.32
N ASN A 503 -4.95 22.33 19.09
CA ASN A 503 -4.64 23.63 18.50
C ASN A 503 -5.36 23.77 17.14
N PRO A 504 -6.57 24.35 17.10
CA PRO A 504 -7.36 24.44 15.89
C PRO A 504 -6.66 25.08 14.68
N GLU A 505 -6.56 24.35 13.57
CA GLU A 505 -6.05 24.86 12.29
C GLU A 505 -7.20 25.36 11.39
N LYS A 506 -7.29 26.67 11.17
CA LYS A 506 -8.35 27.24 10.30
C LYS A 506 -8.23 26.84 8.82
N GLU A 507 -7.03 26.49 8.37
CA GLU A 507 -6.73 26.17 6.97
C GLU A 507 -7.20 24.77 6.54
N LEU A 508 -7.47 23.88 7.51
CA LEU A 508 -8.09 22.56 7.25
C LEU A 508 -9.59 22.68 6.91
N CYS A 509 -10.22 23.81 7.25
CA CYS A 509 -11.66 23.99 7.06
C CYS A 509 -11.99 24.44 5.64
N CYS A 510 -12.85 23.68 4.96
CA CYS A 510 -13.55 24.13 3.77
C CYS A 510 -14.74 25.03 4.16
N PRO A 511 -15.33 25.79 3.21
CA PRO A 511 -16.63 26.42 3.43
C PRO A 511 -17.69 25.33 3.71
N THR A 512 -18.16 25.26 4.96
CA THR A 512 -19.17 24.29 5.38
C THR A 512 -20.58 24.73 4.97
N GLY A 513 -21.48 23.77 4.81
CA GLY A 513 -22.87 24.01 4.40
C GLY A 513 -23.88 23.98 5.54
N TYR A 514 -23.46 24.15 6.79
CA TYR A 514 -24.37 24.13 7.94
C TYR A 514 -25.16 25.43 8.03
N THR A 515 -26.42 25.31 8.42
CA THR A 515 -27.26 26.47 8.73
C THR A 515 -27.10 26.90 10.18
N ASP A 516 -27.33 28.18 10.49
CA ASP A 516 -27.27 28.68 11.88
C ASP A 516 -28.17 27.88 12.83
N SER A 517 -29.32 27.41 12.36
CA SER A 517 -30.24 26.59 13.14
C SER A 517 -29.67 25.21 13.49
N GLU A 518 -28.88 24.59 12.62
CA GLU A 518 -28.20 23.31 12.90
C GLU A 518 -27.08 23.47 13.93
N LEU A 519 -26.34 24.57 13.82
CA LEU A 519 -25.23 24.90 14.73
C LEU A 519 -25.70 25.42 16.09
N THR A 520 -26.91 25.97 16.16
CA THR A 520 -27.47 26.55 17.39
C THR A 520 -27.51 25.50 18.50
N GLY A 521 -26.85 25.81 19.62
CA GLY A 521 -26.79 24.92 20.78
C GLY A 521 -25.89 23.70 20.59
N LEU A 522 -24.87 23.78 19.73
CA LEU A 522 -23.72 22.85 19.79
C LEU A 522 -22.64 23.43 20.73
N PRO A 523 -21.80 22.59 21.37
CA PRO A 523 -20.71 23.08 22.19
C PRO A 523 -19.72 23.87 21.34
N ALA A 524 -19.32 25.07 21.81
CA ALA A 524 -18.46 25.97 21.02
C ALA A 524 -17.15 25.30 20.55
N ASN A 525 -16.58 24.42 21.38
CA ASN A 525 -15.38 23.66 21.07
C ASN A 525 -15.56 22.72 19.86
N THR A 526 -16.76 22.18 19.66
CA THR A 526 -17.08 21.30 18.52
C THR A 526 -16.93 22.02 17.18
N LEU A 527 -17.24 23.31 17.13
CA LEU A 527 -17.11 24.12 15.91
C LEU A 527 -15.66 24.43 15.59
N SER A 528 -14.82 24.66 16.60
CA SER A 528 -13.41 24.99 16.39
C SER A 528 -12.56 23.85 15.87
N ILE A 529 -12.96 22.60 16.10
CA ILE A 529 -12.22 21.38 15.67
C ILE A 529 -12.98 20.57 14.61
N SER A 530 -13.85 21.24 13.85
CA SER A 530 -14.64 20.63 12.78
C SER A 530 -13.98 20.85 11.41
N TYR A 531 -13.42 19.79 10.83
CA TYR A 531 -12.64 19.84 9.58
C TYR A 531 -13.37 19.22 8.38
N GLY A 532 -14.68 19.45 8.28
CA GLY A 532 -15.51 18.93 7.19
C GLY A 532 -15.47 19.77 5.90
N CYS A 533 -15.88 19.16 4.79
CA CYS A 533 -16.04 19.83 3.48
C CYS A 533 -17.48 19.95 3.00
N GLY A 534 -18.45 19.47 3.78
CA GLY A 534 -19.86 19.59 3.47
C GLY A 534 -20.73 19.57 4.71
N ASN A 535 -21.98 19.12 4.52
CA ASN A 535 -22.96 18.86 5.55
C ASN A 535 -23.73 17.60 5.13
N PRO A 536 -23.22 16.39 5.43
CA PRO A 536 -23.88 15.15 5.01
C PRO A 536 -25.27 15.01 5.66
N THR A 537 -25.48 15.58 6.84
CA THR A 537 -26.78 15.51 7.53
C THR A 537 -27.90 16.29 6.83
N ALA A 538 -27.58 17.22 5.94
CA ALA A 538 -28.58 17.96 5.15
C ALA A 538 -29.25 17.08 4.08
N PHE A 539 -28.50 16.14 3.51
CA PHE A 539 -28.96 15.28 2.42
C PHE A 539 -29.27 13.85 2.88
N ALA A 540 -29.00 13.53 4.15
CA ALA A 540 -29.19 12.21 4.72
C ALA A 540 -30.66 11.82 4.97
N SER A 541 -31.62 12.75 4.88
CA SER A 541 -33.05 12.50 5.15
C SER A 541 -33.31 11.75 6.48
N LEU A 542 -32.67 12.20 7.56
CA LEU A 542 -32.70 11.56 8.89
C LEU A 542 -34.14 11.43 9.45
N ASN A 543 -34.49 10.26 9.97
CA ASN A 543 -35.79 9.99 10.59
C ASN A 543 -35.65 9.70 12.10
N VAL A 544 -36.73 9.95 12.84
CA VAL A 544 -36.79 9.67 14.27
C VAL A 544 -36.59 8.18 14.53
N GLY A 545 -35.72 7.83 15.48
CA GLY A 545 -35.42 6.44 15.86
C GLY A 545 -34.34 5.74 15.03
N GLU A 546 -33.77 6.38 14.02
CA GLU A 546 -32.72 5.76 13.18
C GLU A 546 -31.42 5.52 13.94
N ARG A 547 -30.71 4.46 13.53
CA ARG A 547 -29.33 4.14 13.93
C ARG A 547 -28.38 4.72 12.90
N VAL A 548 -27.59 5.71 13.32
CA VAL A 548 -26.69 6.48 12.46
C VAL A 548 -25.25 6.18 12.83
N LEU A 549 -24.40 5.95 11.82
CA LEU A 549 -22.96 5.84 11.97
C LEU A 549 -22.27 7.03 11.28
N ASP A 550 -21.40 7.71 12.00
CA ASP A 550 -20.58 8.83 11.51
C ASP A 550 -19.12 8.39 11.40
N LEU A 551 -18.56 8.53 10.20
CA LEU A 551 -17.19 8.16 9.86
C LEU A 551 -16.26 9.36 9.99
N GLY A 552 -15.19 9.22 10.78
CA GLY A 552 -14.26 10.32 11.03
C GLY A 552 -14.89 11.41 11.88
N SER A 553 -15.59 11.01 12.94
CA SER A 553 -16.48 11.89 13.70
C SER A 553 -15.81 13.10 14.36
N GLY A 554 -14.48 13.11 14.48
CA GLY A 554 -13.71 14.24 15.00
C GLY A 554 -14.21 14.68 16.36
N GLY A 555 -14.49 15.98 16.52
CA GLY A 555 -15.07 16.57 17.73
C GLY A 555 -16.57 16.31 17.96
N GLY A 556 -17.25 15.61 17.04
CA GLY A 556 -18.63 15.12 17.17
C GLY A 556 -19.72 15.97 16.49
N ILE A 557 -19.39 16.93 15.62
CA ILE A 557 -20.36 17.88 15.05
C ILE A 557 -21.53 17.18 14.33
N ASP A 558 -21.22 16.28 13.41
CA ASP A 558 -22.21 15.57 12.59
C ASP A 558 -23.01 14.57 13.45
N CYS A 559 -22.35 13.91 14.41
CA CYS A 559 -23.00 13.10 15.43
C CYS A 559 -24.08 13.87 16.21
N PHE A 560 -23.79 15.08 16.67
CA PHE A 560 -24.72 15.88 17.47
C PHE A 560 -25.88 16.45 16.64
N ILE A 561 -25.62 16.82 15.39
CA ILE A 561 -26.68 17.24 14.46
C ILE A 561 -27.59 16.04 14.15
N ALA A 562 -27.02 14.85 13.93
CA ALA A 562 -27.79 13.62 13.77
C ALA A 562 -28.63 13.31 15.02
N ALA A 563 -28.05 13.42 16.23
CA ALA A 563 -28.74 13.16 17.49
C ALA A 563 -29.98 14.04 17.68
N LYS A 564 -29.89 15.35 17.36
CA LYS A 564 -31.03 16.27 17.37
C LYS A 564 -32.16 15.82 16.43
N LYS A 565 -31.82 15.29 15.26
CA LYS A 565 -32.78 14.90 14.21
C LYS A 565 -33.43 13.54 14.49
N VAL A 566 -32.69 12.56 14.99
CA VAL A 566 -33.22 11.21 15.27
C VAL A 566 -33.94 11.10 16.62
N GLY A 567 -33.67 12.01 17.56
CA GLY A 567 -34.37 12.08 18.84
C GLY A 567 -34.05 10.93 19.80
N ALA A 568 -34.66 10.95 20.99
CA ALA A 568 -34.30 10.09 22.13
C ALA A 568 -34.41 8.57 21.89
N THR A 569 -35.15 8.14 20.87
CA THR A 569 -35.32 6.73 20.50
C THR A 569 -34.30 6.25 19.47
N GLY A 570 -33.51 7.16 18.90
CA GLY A 570 -32.46 6.83 17.92
C GLY A 570 -31.15 6.43 18.58
N ARG A 571 -30.14 6.19 17.75
CA ARG A 571 -28.77 5.90 18.20
C ARG A 571 -27.78 6.50 17.22
N VAL A 572 -26.71 7.11 17.72
CA VAL A 572 -25.63 7.66 16.90
C VAL A 572 -24.31 7.06 17.38
N VAL A 573 -23.52 6.53 16.45
CA VAL A 573 -22.17 6.03 16.73
C VAL A 573 -21.19 6.86 15.91
N GLY A 574 -20.23 7.52 16.57
CA GLY A 574 -19.11 8.18 15.93
C GLY A 574 -17.85 7.31 15.98
N VAL A 575 -17.18 7.13 14.85
CA VAL A 575 -15.88 6.44 14.78
C VAL A 575 -14.80 7.44 14.42
N ASP A 576 -13.71 7.47 15.19
CA ASP A 576 -12.51 8.25 14.90
C ASP A 576 -11.25 7.44 15.24
N MET A 577 -10.14 7.72 14.56
CA MET A 577 -8.88 7.00 14.76
C MET A 577 -8.00 7.62 15.86
N THR A 578 -8.20 8.90 16.19
CA THR A 578 -7.34 9.66 17.11
C THR A 578 -7.90 9.69 18.53
N ASP A 579 -7.05 9.48 19.54
CA ASP A 579 -7.48 9.51 20.94
C ASP A 579 -7.87 10.93 21.38
N GLU A 580 -7.18 11.94 20.84
CA GLU A 580 -7.37 13.35 21.12
C GLU A 580 -8.74 13.83 20.65
N MET A 581 -9.17 13.51 19.43
CA MET A 581 -10.51 13.85 18.94
C MET A 581 -11.59 13.15 19.75
N LEU A 582 -11.44 11.85 20.01
CA LEU A 582 -12.41 11.09 20.81
C LEU A 582 -12.55 11.65 22.22
N LYS A 583 -11.45 12.12 22.82
CA LYS A 583 -11.47 12.80 24.13
C LYS A 583 -12.30 14.08 24.07
N GLN A 584 -12.10 14.92 23.05
CA GLN A 584 -12.90 16.13 22.86
C GLN A 584 -14.37 15.81 22.58
N ALA A 585 -14.64 14.82 21.73
CA ALA A 585 -15.98 14.38 21.37
C ALA A 585 -16.78 13.89 22.58
N ARG A 586 -16.16 13.09 23.45
CA ARG A 586 -16.78 12.62 24.70
C ARG A 586 -17.08 13.77 25.67
N VAL A 587 -16.17 14.74 25.80
CA VAL A 587 -16.42 15.95 26.61
C VAL A 587 -17.57 16.78 26.04
N ASN A 588 -17.62 16.93 24.72
CA ASN A 588 -18.70 17.63 24.03
C ASN A 588 -20.04 16.88 24.18
N ASN A 589 -20.02 15.54 24.18
CA ASN A 589 -21.22 14.72 24.33
C ASN A 589 -21.89 14.94 25.69
N LEU A 590 -21.13 15.04 26.77
CA LEU A 590 -21.71 15.29 28.11
C LEU A 590 -22.56 16.57 28.11
N LYS A 591 -22.06 17.63 27.47
CA LYS A 591 -22.78 18.91 27.34
C LYS A 591 -24.00 18.77 26.44
N MET A 592 -23.87 18.02 25.34
CA MET A 592 -24.98 17.78 24.42
C MET A 592 -26.08 16.94 25.04
N ALA A 593 -25.74 15.88 25.79
CA ALA A 593 -26.70 15.03 26.48
C ALA A 593 -27.49 15.82 27.53
N GLU A 594 -26.81 16.69 28.30
CA GLU A 594 -27.47 17.59 29.25
C GLU A 594 -28.46 18.53 28.54
N GLN A 595 -28.06 19.10 27.40
CA GLN A 595 -28.90 20.04 26.65
C GLN A 595 -30.09 19.36 25.96
N LEU A 596 -29.90 18.16 25.42
CA LEU A 596 -30.96 17.40 24.74
C LEU A 596 -31.91 16.69 25.70
N GLY A 597 -31.45 16.41 26.93
CA GLY A 597 -32.19 15.63 27.92
C GLY A 597 -32.14 14.12 27.70
N TYR A 598 -31.28 13.63 26.79
CA TYR A 598 -31.04 12.22 26.50
C TYR A 598 -29.63 12.01 25.96
N ASP A 599 -29.05 10.84 26.20
CA ASP A 599 -27.72 10.45 25.72
C ASP A 599 -27.86 9.24 24.79
N ILE A 600 -27.68 9.47 23.49
CA ILE A 600 -27.81 8.46 22.44
C ILE A 600 -26.56 8.37 21.56
N VAL A 601 -25.50 9.11 21.90
CA VAL A 601 -24.27 9.22 21.09
C VAL A 601 -23.15 8.43 21.74
N GLU A 602 -22.50 7.57 20.96
CA GLU A 602 -21.39 6.73 21.41
C GLU A 602 -20.17 6.94 20.52
N PHE A 603 -18.98 7.18 21.11
CA PHE A 603 -17.74 7.38 20.35
C PHE A 603 -16.78 6.20 20.50
N ARG A 604 -16.44 5.57 19.37
CA ARG A 604 -15.56 4.39 19.28
C ARG A 604 -14.26 4.72 18.58
N LYS A 605 -13.16 4.14 19.09
CA LYS A 605 -11.87 4.16 18.41
C LYS A 605 -11.87 3.12 17.30
N GLY A 606 -11.51 3.52 16.08
CA GLY A 606 -11.47 2.60 14.96
C GLY A 606 -10.91 3.21 13.69
N LEU A 607 -10.63 2.34 12.72
CA LEU A 607 -10.23 2.71 11.36
C LEU A 607 -11.44 2.52 10.43
N LEU A 608 -11.49 3.26 9.32
CA LEU A 608 -12.60 3.17 8.37
C LEU A 608 -12.57 1.86 7.57
N GLU A 609 -11.38 1.29 7.42
CA GLU A 609 -11.09 0.04 6.73
C GLU A 609 -11.50 -1.20 7.55
N VAL A 610 -11.70 -1.02 8.87
CA VAL A 610 -12.14 -2.06 9.82
C VAL A 610 -13.00 -1.39 10.90
N LEU A 611 -14.28 -1.17 10.59
CA LEU A 611 -15.18 -0.45 11.49
C LEU A 611 -15.52 -1.29 12.73
N PRO A 612 -15.42 -0.72 13.95
CA PRO A 612 -15.77 -1.40 15.20
C PRO A 612 -17.30 -1.43 15.41
N VAL A 613 -18.03 -1.88 14.39
CA VAL A 613 -19.49 -1.87 14.28
C VAL A 613 -19.94 -3.18 13.63
N GLU A 614 -20.99 -3.79 14.16
CA GLU A 614 -21.51 -5.06 13.65
C GLU A 614 -22.10 -4.91 12.25
N SER A 615 -22.09 -6.00 11.48
CA SER A 615 -22.69 -6.02 10.14
C SER A 615 -24.20 -5.79 10.23
N GLU A 616 -24.76 -5.11 9.23
CA GLU A 616 -26.21 -4.89 9.09
C GLU A 616 -26.88 -4.28 10.33
N SER A 617 -26.16 -3.38 11.02
CA SER A 617 -26.57 -2.81 12.30
C SER A 617 -26.97 -1.34 12.23
N MET A 618 -26.75 -0.67 11.09
CA MET A 618 -27.01 0.75 10.91
C MET A 618 -28.06 1.01 9.82
N ASP A 619 -28.87 2.05 10.00
CA ASP A 619 -29.87 2.48 9.01
C ASP A 619 -29.29 3.53 8.05
N LEU A 620 -28.36 4.34 8.57
CA LEU A 620 -27.71 5.43 7.85
C LEU A 620 -26.21 5.49 8.19
N VAL A 621 -25.37 5.67 7.17
CA VAL A 621 -23.96 6.05 7.33
C VAL A 621 -23.76 7.48 6.80
N ILE A 622 -23.14 8.34 7.60
CA ILE A 622 -22.69 9.67 7.21
C ILE A 622 -21.16 9.75 7.27
N SER A 623 -20.59 10.60 6.42
CA SER A 623 -19.14 10.84 6.37
C SER A 623 -18.87 12.25 5.88
N ASN A 624 -17.89 12.92 6.48
CA ASN A 624 -17.51 14.28 6.12
C ASN A 624 -15.99 14.43 6.00
N CYS A 625 -15.49 14.35 4.77
CA CYS A 625 -14.10 14.64 4.41
C CYS A 625 -13.02 13.74 5.05
N VAL A 626 -13.32 12.44 5.21
CA VAL A 626 -12.39 11.48 5.83
C VAL A 626 -12.02 10.31 4.91
N ILE A 627 -12.79 10.02 3.85
CA ILE A 627 -12.51 8.83 3.02
C ILE A 627 -11.21 9.04 2.22
N ASN A 628 -10.92 10.27 1.80
CA ASN A 628 -9.66 10.60 1.14
C ASN A 628 -8.42 10.36 2.01
N LEU A 629 -8.57 10.32 3.33
CA LEU A 629 -7.46 10.07 4.26
C LEU A 629 -7.14 8.58 4.41
N SER A 630 -8.00 7.70 3.89
CA SER A 630 -7.79 6.25 3.88
C SER A 630 -6.95 5.84 2.65
N PRO A 631 -5.87 5.05 2.84
CA PRO A 631 -5.14 4.44 1.73
C PRO A 631 -5.93 3.29 1.06
N GLU A 632 -6.93 2.70 1.74
CA GLU A 632 -7.67 1.53 1.24
C GLU A 632 -9.16 1.86 1.03
N LYS A 633 -9.44 2.81 0.14
CA LYS A 633 -10.79 3.36 -0.11
C LYS A 633 -11.83 2.30 -0.49
N GLU A 634 -11.42 1.28 -1.25
CA GLU A 634 -12.30 0.15 -1.60
C GLU A 634 -12.75 -0.65 -0.37
N LYS A 635 -11.85 -0.85 0.61
CA LYS A 635 -12.22 -1.47 1.89
C LYS A 635 -13.17 -0.59 2.68
N VAL A 636 -12.98 0.73 2.66
CA VAL A 636 -13.90 1.68 3.29
C VAL A 636 -15.31 1.54 2.69
N PHE A 637 -15.44 1.51 1.36
CA PHE A 637 -16.74 1.29 0.72
C PHE A 637 -17.35 -0.05 1.11
N SER A 638 -16.53 -1.12 1.16
CA SER A 638 -16.96 -2.46 1.59
C SER A 638 -17.44 -2.48 3.04
N GLU A 639 -16.76 -1.78 3.94
CA GLU A 639 -17.15 -1.65 5.35
C GLU A 639 -18.44 -0.85 5.52
N ILE A 640 -18.63 0.24 4.76
CA ILE A 640 -19.90 0.98 4.73
C ILE A 640 -21.03 0.05 4.29
N PHE A 641 -20.81 -0.75 3.25
CA PHE A 641 -21.81 -1.71 2.77
C PHE A 641 -22.09 -2.81 3.81
N ARG A 642 -21.05 -3.30 4.50
CA ARG A 642 -21.17 -4.33 5.54
C ARG A 642 -22.04 -3.86 6.71
N VAL A 643 -21.79 -2.65 7.24
CA VAL A 643 -22.47 -2.15 8.46
C VAL A 643 -23.90 -1.68 8.19
N LEU A 644 -24.23 -1.29 6.96
CA LEU A 644 -25.58 -0.90 6.59
C LEU A 644 -26.52 -2.12 6.57
N SER A 645 -27.70 -1.95 7.17
CA SER A 645 -28.80 -2.91 7.05
C SER A 645 -29.31 -2.97 5.61
N PRO A 646 -29.94 -4.07 5.15
CA PRO A 646 -30.64 -4.09 3.86
C PRO A 646 -31.62 -2.92 3.73
N GLY A 647 -31.58 -2.19 2.62
CA GLY A 647 -32.36 -0.96 2.41
C GLY A 647 -31.82 0.29 3.11
N GLY A 648 -30.76 0.17 3.91
CA GLY A 648 -30.04 1.29 4.53
C GLY A 648 -29.39 2.21 3.49
N ARG A 649 -29.01 3.41 3.91
CA ARG A 649 -28.52 4.45 2.99
C ARG A 649 -27.26 5.14 3.49
N PHE A 650 -26.57 5.86 2.62
CA PHE A 650 -25.44 6.70 3.00
C PHE A 650 -25.60 8.14 2.51
N SER A 651 -24.93 9.07 3.20
CA SER A 651 -24.68 10.43 2.72
C SER A 651 -23.24 10.82 3.02
N ILE A 652 -22.43 10.97 1.96
CA ILE A 652 -20.99 11.18 2.06
C ILE A 652 -20.66 12.54 1.44
N SER A 653 -20.09 13.44 2.22
CA SER A 653 -19.43 14.64 1.74
C SER A 653 -17.93 14.40 1.67
N ASP A 654 -17.31 14.60 0.51
CA ASP A 654 -15.85 14.44 0.35
C ASP A 654 -15.30 15.33 -0.78
N ILE A 655 -13.97 15.41 -0.89
CA ILE A 655 -13.29 16.10 -1.99
C ILE A 655 -13.05 15.12 -3.16
N VAL A 656 -13.34 15.55 -4.37
CA VAL A 656 -13.00 14.82 -5.60
C VAL A 656 -12.24 15.72 -6.56
N SER A 657 -11.39 15.13 -7.40
CA SER A 657 -10.66 15.84 -8.44
C SER A 657 -11.33 15.73 -9.82
N ASP A 658 -11.03 16.69 -10.72
CA ASP A 658 -11.39 16.60 -12.15
C ASP A 658 -10.53 15.59 -12.90
N THR A 659 -9.24 15.55 -12.60
CA THR A 659 -8.27 14.58 -13.14
C THR A 659 -7.67 13.73 -12.04
N GLU A 660 -7.10 12.59 -12.40
CA GLU A 660 -6.38 11.75 -11.44
C GLU A 660 -5.24 12.53 -10.79
N VAL A 661 -5.13 12.43 -9.47
CA VAL A 661 -4.09 13.13 -8.72
C VAL A 661 -2.73 12.46 -8.97
N PRO A 662 -1.71 13.21 -9.40
CA PRO A 662 -0.36 12.73 -9.57
C PRO A 662 0.23 12.11 -8.29
N GLU A 663 1.16 11.19 -8.49
CA GLU A 663 1.64 10.31 -7.42
C GLU A 663 2.73 10.95 -6.55
N ASP A 664 3.44 11.93 -7.11
CA ASP A 664 4.24 12.88 -6.35
C ASP A 664 3.39 13.69 -5.36
N MET A 665 2.20 14.16 -5.77
CA MET A 665 1.27 14.80 -4.84
C MET A 665 0.75 13.82 -3.78
N LYS A 666 0.41 12.57 -4.15
CA LYS A 666 -0.05 11.52 -3.20
C LYS A 666 0.94 11.27 -2.06
N ARG A 667 2.23 11.40 -2.34
CA ARG A 667 3.32 11.22 -1.37
C ARG A 667 3.57 12.43 -0.48
N ASP A 668 3.01 13.57 -0.81
CA ASP A 668 3.11 14.75 0.05
C ASP A 668 2.17 14.56 1.25
N ALA A 669 2.75 14.33 2.41
CA ALA A 669 2.04 14.13 3.66
C ALA A 669 1.15 15.33 4.07
N VAL A 670 1.51 16.55 3.66
CA VAL A 670 0.73 17.77 3.92
C VAL A 670 -0.49 17.81 2.99
N LEU A 671 -0.31 17.50 1.70
CA LEU A 671 -1.42 17.41 0.75
C LEU A 671 -2.35 16.22 1.07
N TRP A 672 -1.79 15.10 1.55
CA TRP A 672 -2.55 13.92 1.95
C TRP A 672 -3.43 14.22 3.15
N SER A 673 -2.83 14.70 4.23
CA SER A 673 -3.55 15.10 5.44
C SER A 673 -4.52 16.27 5.22
N GLY A 674 -4.42 16.99 4.09
CA GLY A 674 -5.36 18.02 3.67
C GLY A 674 -6.49 17.54 2.76
N CYS A 675 -6.71 16.23 2.61
CA CYS A 675 -7.73 15.61 1.74
C CYS A 675 -7.59 15.92 0.24
N ILE A 676 -6.42 16.40 -0.20
CA ILE A 676 -6.15 16.76 -1.59
C ILE A 676 -5.57 15.54 -2.30
N SER A 677 -4.45 15.03 -1.80
CA SER A 677 -3.68 14.10 -2.59
C SER A 677 -4.30 12.70 -2.63
N GLY A 678 -5.01 12.32 -1.57
CA GLY A 678 -5.86 11.13 -1.55
C GLY A 678 -7.21 11.30 -2.26
N ALA A 679 -7.48 12.39 -2.98
CA ALA A 679 -8.77 12.55 -3.65
C ALA A 679 -8.91 11.63 -4.87
N LEU A 680 -10.03 10.90 -4.94
CA LEU A 680 -10.44 10.20 -6.15
C LEU A 680 -11.04 11.18 -7.16
N THR A 681 -10.95 10.85 -8.45
CA THR A 681 -11.84 11.51 -9.42
C THR A 681 -13.29 11.20 -9.08
N LYS A 682 -14.20 12.13 -9.43
CA LYS A 682 -15.64 11.91 -9.23
C LYS A 682 -16.12 10.58 -9.85
N LYS A 683 -15.55 10.21 -11.00
CA LYS A 683 -15.89 8.95 -11.70
C LYS A 683 -15.41 7.74 -10.91
N GLN A 684 -14.17 7.74 -10.42
CA GLN A 684 -13.62 6.66 -9.60
C GLN A 684 -14.43 6.49 -8.30
N PHE A 685 -14.77 7.58 -7.62
CA PHE A 685 -15.56 7.54 -6.38
C PHE A 685 -16.93 6.88 -6.60
N ILE A 686 -17.67 7.30 -7.64
CA ILE A 686 -18.99 6.72 -7.98
C ILE A 686 -18.85 5.25 -8.38
N ASN A 687 -17.82 4.90 -9.14
CA ASN A 687 -17.58 3.53 -9.58
C ASN A 687 -17.24 2.61 -8.39
N GLY A 688 -16.42 3.06 -7.44
CA GLY A 688 -16.11 2.30 -6.23
C GLY A 688 -17.38 1.94 -5.44
N LEU A 689 -18.29 2.90 -5.28
CA LEU A 689 -19.60 2.67 -4.64
C LEU A 689 -20.45 1.66 -5.44
N LYS A 690 -20.53 1.80 -6.77
CA LYS A 690 -21.29 0.88 -7.63
C LYS A 690 -20.73 -0.55 -7.57
N ASN A 691 -19.41 -0.69 -7.66
CA ASN A 691 -18.71 -1.98 -7.65
C ASN A 691 -18.91 -2.72 -6.32
N THR A 692 -19.14 -1.98 -5.23
CA THR A 692 -19.45 -2.56 -3.91
C THR A 692 -20.89 -3.09 -3.82
N GLY A 693 -21.79 -2.65 -4.72
CA GLY A 693 -23.19 -3.06 -4.75
C GLY A 693 -24.18 -1.97 -4.35
N PHE A 694 -23.76 -0.71 -4.18
CA PHE A 694 -24.68 0.39 -3.91
C PHE A 694 -25.52 0.75 -5.15
N THR A 695 -26.78 1.09 -4.91
CA THR A 695 -27.74 1.51 -5.93
C THR A 695 -28.28 2.91 -5.64
N GLY A 696 -28.96 3.52 -6.62
CA GLY A 696 -29.59 4.83 -6.46
C GLY A 696 -28.60 5.96 -6.13
N ILE A 697 -27.39 5.90 -6.68
CA ILE A 697 -26.31 6.85 -6.37
C ILE A 697 -26.60 8.20 -7.06
N VAL A 698 -26.68 9.27 -6.28
CA VAL A 698 -26.95 10.64 -6.75
C VAL A 698 -25.92 11.60 -6.17
N VAL A 699 -25.45 12.55 -6.99
CA VAL A 699 -24.59 13.66 -6.57
C VAL A 699 -25.47 14.87 -6.29
N GLU A 700 -25.70 15.18 -5.02
CA GLU A 700 -26.58 16.28 -4.57
C GLU A 700 -25.86 17.64 -4.63
N LYS A 701 -24.56 17.65 -4.29
CA LYS A 701 -23.71 18.85 -4.31
C LYS A 701 -22.45 18.58 -5.11
N ASN A 702 -22.02 19.58 -5.88
CA ASN A 702 -20.73 19.60 -6.56
C ASN A 702 -20.25 21.05 -6.70
N GLN A 703 -19.35 21.48 -5.81
CA GLN A 703 -18.87 22.85 -5.74
C GLN A 703 -17.35 22.89 -5.86
N LEU A 704 -16.82 23.73 -6.75
CA LEU A 704 -15.38 23.96 -6.85
C LEU A 704 -14.86 24.49 -5.51
N TRP A 705 -13.88 23.80 -4.93
CA TRP A 705 -13.25 24.17 -3.68
C TRP A 705 -11.96 24.96 -3.94
N LYS A 706 -10.99 24.35 -4.63
CA LYS A 706 -9.72 25.01 -4.98
C LYS A 706 -9.07 24.41 -6.21
N LYS A 707 -8.01 25.06 -6.67
CA LYS A 707 -7.07 24.50 -7.65
C LYS A 707 -5.71 24.35 -7.00
N GLU A 708 -5.10 23.19 -7.19
CA GLU A 708 -3.76 22.87 -6.70
C GLU A 708 -2.97 22.25 -7.84
N GLU A 709 -1.78 22.76 -8.14
CA GLU A 709 -0.91 22.28 -9.23
C GLU A 709 -1.60 22.07 -10.60
N GLY A 710 -2.62 22.90 -10.88
CA GLY A 710 -3.39 22.83 -12.14
C GLY A 710 -4.58 21.87 -12.13
N ILE A 711 -4.80 21.13 -11.03
CA ILE A 711 -5.92 20.21 -10.84
C ILE A 711 -7.04 20.93 -10.07
N SER A 712 -8.29 20.72 -10.48
CA SER A 712 -9.45 21.30 -9.82
C SER A 712 -10.06 20.31 -8.84
N PHE A 713 -10.17 20.72 -7.57
CA PHE A 713 -10.75 19.94 -6.50
C PHE A 713 -12.15 20.47 -6.17
N TYR A 714 -13.11 19.57 -6.03
CA TYR A 714 -14.51 19.86 -5.80
C TYR A 714 -14.98 19.21 -4.51
N SER A 715 -15.70 19.96 -3.69
CA SER A 715 -16.50 19.40 -2.60
C SER A 715 -17.78 18.83 -3.19
N VAL A 716 -17.97 17.53 -3.03
CA VAL A 716 -19.18 16.82 -3.47
C VAL A 716 -19.95 16.27 -2.28
N THR A 717 -21.26 16.06 -2.47
CA THR A 717 -22.06 15.25 -1.56
C THR A 717 -22.82 14.21 -2.36
N ILE A 718 -22.59 12.94 -2.02
CA ILE A 718 -23.10 11.78 -2.74
C ILE A 718 -23.98 10.99 -1.78
N ILE A 719 -25.17 10.62 -2.26
CA ILE A 719 -26.10 9.75 -1.56
C ILE A 719 -26.32 8.46 -2.33
N GLY A 720 -26.70 7.38 -1.64
CA GLY A 720 -27.01 6.09 -2.25
C GLY A 720 -27.57 5.10 -1.24
N ARG A 721 -27.93 3.89 -1.69
CA ARG A 721 -28.59 2.87 -0.88
C ARG A 721 -27.99 1.49 -1.05
N LYS A 722 -27.99 0.71 0.03
CA LYS A 722 -27.71 -0.73 0.00
C LYS A 722 -28.95 -1.44 -0.57
N GLY A 723 -28.75 -2.17 -1.67
CA GLY A 723 -29.80 -2.91 -2.37
C GLY A 723 -30.41 -4.04 -1.55
#